data_AF-A0A9P3ICR8-F1
#
_entry.id   AF-A0A9P3ICR8-F1
#
_cell.length_a   1.000
_cell.length_b   1.000
_cell.length_c   1.000
_cell.angle_alpha   90.00
_cell.angle_beta   90.00
_cell.angle_gamma   90.00
#
_symmetry.space_group_name_H-M   'P 1'
#
loop_
_entity.id
_entity.type
_entity.pdbx_description
1 polymer ?
#
loop_
_entity_poly.entity_id
_entity_poly.type
_entity_poly.pdbx_seq_one_letter_code
_entity_poly.pdbx_strand_id
1 'polypeptide(L)'
;VRTEFGGMDLKLEFTLHLLGLKAAEDTIVGSRTVRGVSGGERHRVTTAEMMSGMFVVMAFDEISTGLDSSATYDIVSAIRTIARVRHTTNAFSLLQPPPEVFNLFDRVIVLSEGSIIYQGPRADVLAYFEGLGYRKPPHVDVADFIQEIPTESGVEFVAPGATHLSTAQLVEAYRNSWHYRDVMRVVEGEKVCKSVWVEVQPPIDLGFSLSGDSVTVSSVPAHCHLSQPDITCTDTVQQGDTVTGLALPGEVMQYAKAGCGGEGGGEGGGKGGDGEGCEELPAHAKFEQEYAIPWWASTKLVVARQFKVATRNTSFLIARGMQVLILGIFTGTVFYRIPNTISTATMQLRLSIAFAATMALALGGFALIPNIIDERQVVEKQMGARFYRSSSYVIASTICNLPFSLAEVLIYGPLVYWLTGMSAADGASHFFLFLLLLLAVDVMGATLIRLVASVSTSREMASSLAGLVVITFLLFTGFLLTKPNIPAWWIWMYYVNPLQYGVTAICINEFLSGSYNEPCSTVNTTTAAFCLNKPGSTTAGEAFLQFFGMPSSFGAVWYSLAALLGFTALFISLTFLAVARIRFNENKTPPASRLPPRPPQRNVFQKAVRAVKKQMSSEEKGKEEEEGGEAEEAEAMIERDAAAAEPAAADGAEEDGGTKAAPQSRVKFTPTTLSFHDLLYEMCSF
;
A
#
# COMPACT_ATOMS: atom_id res chain seq x y z
N VAL A 1 -11.68 -13.69 -14.87
CA VAL A 1 -12.98 -14.01 -15.52
C VAL A 1 -14.05 -13.22 -14.79
N ARG A 2 -14.78 -12.32 -15.46
CA ARG A 2 -15.93 -11.61 -14.87
C ARG A 2 -17.11 -12.55 -14.86
N THR A 3 -17.40 -13.14 -13.71
CA THR A 3 -18.64 -13.87 -13.47
C THR A 3 -19.67 -12.88 -12.96
N GLU A 4 -20.24 -12.08 -13.87
CA GLU A 4 -21.40 -11.22 -13.58
C GLU A 4 -22.66 -12.07 -13.81
N PHE A 5 -23.44 -12.32 -12.76
CA PHE A 5 -24.78 -12.94 -12.84
C PHE A 5 -25.78 -11.86 -12.47
N GLY A 6 -26.65 -11.44 -13.41
CA GLY A 6 -27.65 -10.38 -13.16
C GLY A 6 -27.06 -9.00 -12.77
N GLY A 7 -25.78 -8.74 -13.07
CA GLY A 7 -25.08 -7.51 -12.67
C GLY A 7 -24.41 -7.58 -11.28
N MET A 8 -24.53 -8.70 -10.56
CA MET A 8 -23.86 -8.95 -9.29
C MET A 8 -22.52 -9.67 -9.50
N ASP A 9 -21.46 -9.15 -8.88
CA ASP A 9 -20.18 -9.84 -8.78
C ASP A 9 -20.29 -10.88 -7.65
N LEU A 10 -20.46 -12.16 -8.03
CA LEU A 10 -20.66 -13.27 -7.09
C LEU A 10 -19.53 -13.36 -6.05
N LYS A 11 -18.31 -12.97 -6.44
CA LYS A 11 -17.15 -12.94 -5.53
C LYS A 11 -17.29 -11.84 -4.48
N LEU A 12 -17.77 -10.67 -4.88
CA LEU A 12 -18.01 -9.55 -3.98
C LEU A 12 -19.11 -9.90 -2.96
N GLU A 13 -20.25 -10.40 -3.45
CA GLU A 13 -21.39 -10.78 -2.62
C GLU A 13 -21.02 -11.83 -1.57
N PHE A 14 -20.34 -12.89 -2.00
CA PHE A 14 -19.84 -13.90 -1.10
C PHE A 14 -18.89 -13.34 -0.03
N THR A 15 -17.98 -12.44 -0.43
CA THR A 15 -17.02 -11.81 0.50
C THR A 15 -17.72 -10.89 1.50
N LEU A 16 -18.72 -10.12 1.06
CA LEU A 16 -19.50 -9.23 1.92
C LEU A 16 -20.35 -10.02 2.93
N HIS A 17 -20.97 -11.11 2.50
CA HIS A 17 -21.75 -11.97 3.38
C HIS A 17 -20.84 -12.64 4.42
N LEU A 18 -19.68 -13.14 3.98
CA LEU A 18 -18.72 -13.80 4.85
C LEU A 18 -18.21 -12.88 5.97
N LEU A 19 -17.87 -11.64 5.63
CA LEU A 19 -17.31 -10.70 6.60
C LEU A 19 -18.40 -9.92 7.36
N GLY A 20 -19.67 -10.32 7.26
CA GLY A 20 -20.78 -9.63 7.92
C GLY A 20 -20.90 -8.16 7.52
N LEU A 21 -20.58 -7.84 6.26
CA LEU A 21 -20.56 -6.47 5.71
C LEU A 21 -21.80 -6.14 4.88
N LYS A 22 -22.75 -7.07 4.72
CA LYS A 22 -23.93 -6.89 3.86
C LYS A 22 -24.80 -5.71 4.29
N ALA A 23 -24.96 -5.48 5.60
CA ALA A 23 -25.69 -4.33 6.12
C ALA A 23 -25.03 -2.98 5.80
N ALA A 24 -23.72 -2.97 5.53
CA ALA A 24 -22.93 -1.77 5.29
C ALA A 24 -22.52 -1.58 3.81
N GLU A 25 -23.06 -2.39 2.88
CA GLU A 25 -22.64 -2.43 1.47
C GLU A 25 -22.69 -1.06 0.76
N ASP A 26 -23.82 -0.35 0.89
CA ASP A 26 -24.03 0.96 0.29
C ASP A 26 -23.66 2.13 1.20
N THR A 27 -23.02 1.85 2.35
CA THR A 27 -22.66 2.87 3.33
C THR A 27 -21.28 3.47 3.00
N ILE A 28 -21.15 4.79 3.17
CA ILE A 28 -19.87 5.47 2.97
C ILE A 28 -18.88 5.00 4.04
N VAL A 29 -17.70 4.52 3.63
CA VAL A 29 -16.65 4.06 4.55
C VAL A 29 -16.20 5.17 5.51
N GLY A 30 -16.22 6.43 5.05
CA GLY A 30 -15.91 7.61 5.84
C GLY A 30 -14.42 7.93 5.92
N SER A 31 -14.10 8.99 6.65
CA SER A 31 -12.74 9.47 6.91
C SER A 31 -12.58 9.81 8.40
N ARG A 32 -11.47 10.42 8.80
CA ARG A 32 -11.34 10.95 10.18
C ARG A 32 -12.34 12.09 10.47
N THR A 33 -12.78 12.79 9.45
CA THR A 33 -13.66 13.97 9.54
C THR A 33 -15.09 13.66 9.12
N VAL A 34 -15.31 12.67 8.26
CA VAL A 34 -16.62 12.26 7.77
C VAL A 34 -17.00 10.93 8.41
N ARG A 35 -18.10 10.91 9.17
CA ARG A 35 -18.63 9.69 9.76
C ARG A 35 -18.98 8.67 8.66
N GLY A 36 -18.64 7.42 8.89
CA GLY A 36 -18.95 6.31 8.00
C GLY A 36 -19.21 5.04 8.78
N VAL A 37 -18.72 3.91 8.26
CA VAL A 37 -18.77 2.60 8.93
C VAL A 37 -17.99 2.61 10.26
N SER A 38 -18.33 1.70 11.16
CA SER A 38 -17.64 1.53 12.44
C SER A 38 -16.17 1.12 12.28
N GLY A 39 -15.37 1.26 13.34
CA GLY A 39 -13.96 0.87 13.31
C GLY A 39 -13.74 -0.62 12.97
N GLY A 40 -14.56 -1.50 13.55
CA GLY A 40 -14.53 -2.95 13.27
C GLY A 40 -14.96 -3.27 11.83
N GLU A 41 -16.05 -2.66 11.34
CA GLU A 41 -16.47 -2.80 9.93
C GLU A 41 -15.39 -2.32 8.97
N ARG A 42 -14.70 -1.20 9.28
CA ARG A 42 -13.59 -0.69 8.46
C ARG A 42 -12.41 -1.68 8.39
N HIS A 43 -12.11 -2.36 9.48
CA HIS A 43 -11.10 -3.42 9.50
C HIS A 43 -11.53 -4.58 8.59
N ARG A 44 -12.78 -5.05 8.73
CA ARG A 44 -13.35 -6.11 7.87
C ARG A 44 -13.38 -5.72 6.40
N VAL A 45 -13.71 -4.47 6.05
CA VAL A 45 -13.65 -3.96 4.65
C VAL A 45 -12.22 -4.02 4.10
N THR A 46 -11.22 -3.70 4.92
CA THR A 46 -9.80 -3.82 4.55
C THR A 46 -9.42 -5.28 4.28
N THR A 47 -9.91 -6.21 5.08
CA THR A 47 -9.70 -7.65 4.87
C THR A 47 -10.41 -8.11 3.58
N ALA A 48 -11.66 -7.71 3.37
CA ALA A 48 -12.43 -7.98 2.16
C ALA A 48 -11.69 -7.52 0.89
N GLU A 49 -11.16 -6.29 0.95
CA GLU A 49 -10.37 -5.71 -0.13
C GLU A 49 -9.16 -6.59 -0.47
N MET A 50 -8.37 -7.02 0.52
CA MET A 50 -7.20 -7.88 0.29
C MET A 50 -7.60 -9.27 -0.20
N MET A 51 -8.67 -9.87 0.34
CA MET A 51 -9.18 -11.18 -0.10
C MET A 51 -9.73 -11.17 -1.54
N SER A 52 -10.13 -9.99 -2.04
CA SER A 52 -10.58 -9.83 -3.43
C SER A 52 -9.45 -10.03 -4.45
N GLY A 53 -8.18 -9.96 -4.01
CA GLY A 53 -7.02 -10.28 -4.83
C GLY A 53 -6.98 -11.75 -5.28
N MET A 54 -6.02 -12.07 -6.13
CA MET A 54 -5.67 -13.45 -6.49
C MET A 54 -4.34 -13.79 -5.82
N PHE A 55 -4.38 -13.95 -4.50
CA PHE A 55 -3.21 -14.31 -3.70
C PHE A 55 -3.23 -15.80 -3.39
N VAL A 56 -2.08 -16.45 -3.58
CA VAL A 56 -1.88 -17.87 -3.27
C VAL A 56 -1.50 -18.05 -1.80
N VAL A 57 -0.80 -17.06 -1.25
CA VAL A 57 -0.45 -16.97 0.16
C VAL A 57 -1.10 -15.72 0.72
N MET A 58 -1.92 -15.87 1.76
CA MET A 58 -2.53 -14.74 2.48
C MET A 58 -2.05 -14.75 3.93
N ALA A 59 -1.62 -13.58 4.42
CA ALA A 59 -1.23 -13.38 5.80
C ALA A 59 -2.22 -12.40 6.46
N PHE A 60 -2.85 -12.85 7.54
CA PHE A 60 -3.84 -12.12 8.30
C PHE A 60 -3.24 -11.75 9.65
N ASP A 61 -3.07 -10.47 9.89
CA ASP A 61 -2.51 -9.96 11.14
C ASP A 61 -3.64 -9.49 12.07
N GLU A 62 -3.76 -10.13 13.23
CA GLU A 62 -4.69 -9.76 14.30
C GLU A 62 -6.17 -9.64 13.87
N ILE A 63 -6.63 -10.50 12.96
CA ILE A 63 -7.99 -10.41 12.38
C ILE A 63 -9.13 -10.51 13.40
N SER A 64 -8.89 -11.11 14.57
CA SER A 64 -9.86 -11.24 15.66
C SER A 64 -10.05 -9.94 16.46
N THR A 65 -9.18 -8.94 16.29
CA THR A 65 -9.25 -7.71 17.09
C THR A 65 -10.51 -6.90 16.79
N GLY A 66 -11.31 -6.66 17.84
CA GLY A 66 -12.59 -5.96 17.70
C GLY A 66 -13.73 -6.79 17.12
N LEU A 67 -13.57 -8.12 17.05
CA LEU A 67 -14.63 -9.08 16.76
C LEU A 67 -15.00 -9.87 18.01
N ASP A 68 -16.25 -10.32 18.06
CA ASP A 68 -16.71 -11.34 18.99
C ASP A 68 -16.23 -12.75 18.57
N SER A 69 -16.22 -13.69 19.51
CA SER A 69 -15.73 -15.05 19.29
C SER A 69 -16.52 -15.78 18.19
N SER A 70 -17.85 -15.60 18.13
CA SER A 70 -18.70 -16.19 17.09
C SER A 70 -18.35 -15.67 15.71
N ALA A 71 -18.30 -14.34 15.51
CA ALA A 71 -17.92 -13.77 14.21
C ALA A 71 -16.50 -14.18 13.79
N THR A 72 -15.57 -14.30 14.74
CA THR A 72 -14.21 -14.77 14.46
C THR A 72 -14.22 -16.21 13.94
N TYR A 73 -15.00 -17.10 14.56
CA TYR A 73 -15.16 -18.48 14.12
C TYR A 73 -15.71 -18.57 12.70
N ASP A 74 -16.79 -17.83 12.39
CA ASP A 74 -17.42 -17.85 11.07
C ASP A 74 -16.45 -17.37 9.97
N ILE A 75 -15.70 -16.30 10.23
CA ILE A 75 -14.71 -15.76 9.30
C ILE A 75 -13.58 -16.76 9.06
N VAL A 76 -12.97 -17.30 10.12
CA VAL A 76 -11.86 -18.25 10.00
C VAL A 76 -12.32 -19.54 9.34
N SER A 77 -13.52 -20.03 9.67
CA SER A 77 -14.12 -21.23 9.10
C SER A 77 -14.33 -21.10 7.59
N ALA A 78 -14.86 -19.97 7.12
CA ALA A 78 -15.01 -19.81 5.68
C ALA A 78 -13.69 -19.52 4.97
N ILE A 79 -12.76 -18.77 5.58
CA ILE A 79 -11.43 -18.61 4.97
C ILE A 79 -10.75 -19.98 4.83
N ARG A 80 -10.88 -20.88 5.81
CA ARG A 80 -10.44 -22.28 5.72
C ARG A 80 -11.11 -23.00 4.55
N THR A 81 -12.43 -22.87 4.39
CA THR A 81 -13.16 -23.47 3.27
C THR A 81 -12.67 -22.95 1.91
N ILE A 82 -12.51 -21.63 1.77
CA ILE A 82 -11.95 -21.00 0.56
C ILE A 82 -10.53 -21.50 0.31
N ALA A 83 -9.72 -21.66 1.36
CA ALA A 83 -8.35 -22.16 1.27
C ALA A 83 -8.29 -23.56 0.67
N ARG A 84 -9.19 -24.44 1.11
CA ARG A 84 -9.29 -25.82 0.61
C ARG A 84 -9.75 -25.86 -0.84
N VAL A 85 -10.76 -25.07 -1.19
CA VAL A 85 -11.30 -25.02 -2.57
C VAL A 85 -10.31 -24.42 -3.55
N ARG A 86 -9.58 -23.36 -3.15
CA ARG A 86 -8.63 -22.67 -4.03
C ARG A 86 -7.19 -23.16 -3.92
N HIS A 87 -6.93 -24.13 -3.05
CA HIS A 87 -5.58 -24.57 -2.70
C HIS A 87 -4.64 -23.42 -2.33
N THR A 88 -5.11 -22.46 -1.53
CA THR A 88 -4.31 -21.33 -1.04
C THR A 88 -3.78 -21.59 0.36
N THR A 89 -2.59 -21.07 0.67
CA THR A 89 -1.98 -21.12 2.01
C THR A 89 -2.35 -19.86 2.77
N ASN A 90 -2.90 -20.01 3.98
CA ASN A 90 -3.31 -18.88 4.80
C ASN A 90 -2.59 -18.92 6.15
N ALA A 91 -1.92 -17.83 6.52
CA ALA A 91 -1.28 -17.64 7.81
C ALA A 91 -2.05 -16.58 8.60
N PHE A 92 -2.29 -16.85 9.88
CA PHE A 92 -3.05 -16.01 10.79
C PHE A 92 -2.21 -15.70 12.02
N SER A 93 -2.19 -14.45 12.46
CA SER A 93 -1.78 -14.06 13.80
C SER A 93 -3.05 -13.86 14.62
N LEU A 94 -3.26 -14.66 15.67
CA LEU A 94 -4.41 -14.55 16.57
C LEU A 94 -3.93 -14.31 17.99
N LEU A 95 -4.55 -13.33 18.66
CA LEU A 95 -4.36 -13.09 20.08
C LEU A 95 -5.40 -13.93 20.83
N GLN A 96 -4.95 -14.90 21.64
CA GLN A 96 -5.79 -15.74 22.50
C GLN A 96 -7.06 -16.30 21.81
N PRO A 97 -6.90 -17.17 20.80
CA PRO A 97 -8.05 -17.71 20.09
C PRO A 97 -8.87 -18.65 20.99
N PRO A 98 -10.21 -18.55 20.97
CA PRO A 98 -11.08 -19.53 21.62
C PRO A 98 -10.80 -20.96 21.13
N PRO A 99 -11.08 -22.00 21.93
CA PRO A 99 -10.84 -23.39 21.55
C PRO A 99 -11.45 -23.79 20.21
N GLU A 100 -12.65 -23.31 19.92
CA GLU A 100 -13.38 -23.60 18.68
C GLU A 100 -12.62 -23.04 17.48
N VAL A 101 -12.07 -21.83 17.61
CA VAL A 101 -11.27 -21.17 16.56
C VAL A 101 -9.91 -21.84 16.42
N PHE A 102 -9.24 -22.15 17.53
CA PHE A 102 -7.95 -22.85 17.52
C PHE A 102 -8.05 -24.22 16.82
N ASN A 103 -9.15 -24.94 17.02
CA ASN A 103 -9.39 -26.25 16.42
C ASN A 103 -9.62 -26.21 14.90
N LEU A 104 -9.88 -25.03 14.31
CA LEU A 104 -10.00 -24.92 12.87
C LEU A 104 -8.64 -25.10 12.17
N PHE A 105 -7.52 -24.78 12.81
CA PHE A 105 -6.20 -24.76 12.18
C PHE A 105 -5.55 -26.13 12.02
N ASP A 106 -4.86 -26.32 10.89
CA ASP A 106 -4.14 -27.55 10.60
C ASP A 106 -2.76 -27.57 11.27
N ARG A 107 -2.03 -26.45 11.25
CA ARG A 107 -0.68 -26.29 11.81
C ARG A 107 -0.58 -25.06 12.71
N VAL A 108 0.31 -25.15 13.70
CA VAL A 108 0.58 -24.10 14.68
C VAL A 108 2.06 -23.73 14.66
N ILE A 109 2.36 -22.43 14.72
CA ILE A 109 3.69 -21.86 14.91
C ILE A 109 3.66 -21.05 16.20
N VAL A 110 4.50 -21.43 17.15
CA VAL A 110 4.67 -20.72 18.41
C VAL A 110 5.99 -19.97 18.38
N LEU A 111 5.93 -18.65 18.54
CA LEU A 111 7.09 -17.77 18.57
C LEU A 111 7.32 -17.25 19.98
N SER A 112 8.57 -17.34 20.45
CA SER A 112 9.03 -16.69 21.68
C SER A 112 10.27 -15.85 21.38
N GLU A 113 10.24 -14.57 21.74
CA GLU A 113 11.36 -13.62 21.55
C GLU A 113 11.94 -13.62 20.11
N GLY A 114 11.05 -13.75 19.11
CA GLY A 114 11.43 -13.80 17.69
C GLY A 114 11.97 -15.16 17.22
N SER A 115 11.99 -16.18 18.08
CA SER A 115 12.44 -17.54 17.77
C SER A 115 11.28 -18.53 17.75
N ILE A 116 11.31 -19.49 16.83
CA ILE A 116 10.32 -20.57 16.76
C ILE A 116 10.64 -21.61 17.84
N ILE A 117 9.69 -21.83 18.75
CA ILE A 117 9.78 -22.87 19.80
C ILE A 117 8.94 -24.10 19.48
N TYR A 118 8.00 -23.98 18.53
CA TYR A 118 7.26 -25.08 17.94
C TYR A 118 6.72 -24.68 16.57
N GLN A 119 6.83 -25.56 15.59
CA GLN A 119 6.07 -25.48 14.34
C GLN A 119 5.75 -26.89 13.87
N GLY A 120 4.46 -27.20 13.74
CA GLY A 120 4.00 -28.56 13.44
C GLY A 120 2.47 -28.68 13.37
N PRO A 121 1.94 -29.90 13.18
CA PRO A 121 0.51 -30.17 13.25
C PRO A 121 -0.09 -29.71 14.59
N ARG A 122 -1.31 -29.20 14.56
CA ARG A 122 -2.02 -28.80 15.78
C ARG A 122 -2.21 -29.97 16.74
N ALA A 123 -2.49 -31.16 16.21
CA ALA A 123 -2.77 -32.36 17.00
C ALA A 123 -1.59 -32.78 17.91
N ASP A 124 -0.35 -32.51 17.47
CA ASP A 124 0.84 -32.99 18.17
C ASP A 124 1.39 -31.99 19.20
N VAL A 125 0.87 -30.75 19.23
CA VAL A 125 1.45 -29.66 20.02
C VAL A 125 1.49 -29.99 21.52
N LEU A 126 0.44 -30.65 22.03
CA LEU A 126 0.37 -31.05 23.44
C LEU A 126 1.38 -32.15 23.74
N ALA A 127 1.44 -33.20 22.92
CA ALA A 127 2.38 -34.30 23.10
C ALA A 127 3.84 -33.82 23.05
N TYR A 128 4.15 -32.85 22.19
CA TYR A 128 5.46 -32.23 22.12
C TYR A 128 5.86 -31.55 23.44
N PHE A 129 5.02 -30.66 23.97
CA PHE A 129 5.33 -29.96 25.22
C PHE A 129 5.26 -30.88 26.46
N GLU A 130 4.42 -31.92 26.44
CA GLU A 130 4.43 -32.98 27.45
C GLU A 130 5.75 -33.76 27.46
N GLY A 131 6.32 -34.04 26.29
CA GLY A 131 7.66 -34.64 26.17
C GLY A 131 8.79 -33.77 26.73
N LEU A 132 8.56 -32.46 26.85
CA LEU A 132 9.50 -31.50 27.47
C LEU A 132 9.23 -31.28 28.96
N GLY A 133 8.23 -31.96 29.54
CA GLY A 133 7.90 -31.88 30.96
C GLY A 133 6.83 -30.86 31.30
N TYR A 134 6.07 -30.32 30.34
CA TYR A 134 4.93 -29.43 30.60
C TYR A 134 3.61 -30.18 30.52
N ARG A 135 2.72 -30.02 31.52
CA ARG A 135 1.36 -30.60 31.48
C ARG A 135 0.30 -29.52 31.46
N LYS A 136 -0.63 -29.64 30.51
CA LYS A 136 -1.79 -28.74 30.42
C LYS A 136 -2.77 -29.02 31.57
N PRO A 137 -3.16 -28.01 32.37
CA PRO A 137 -4.26 -28.17 33.31
C PRO A 137 -5.61 -28.38 32.57
N PRO A 138 -6.58 -29.06 33.20
CA PRO A 138 -7.87 -29.35 32.56
C PRO A 138 -8.71 -28.11 32.25
N HIS A 139 -8.51 -27.02 33.00
CA HIS A 139 -9.28 -25.78 32.89
C HIS A 139 -8.64 -24.72 31.99
N VAL A 140 -7.41 -24.94 31.50
CA VAL A 140 -6.68 -24.00 30.64
C VAL A 140 -6.81 -24.44 29.19
N ASP A 141 -7.12 -23.51 28.29
CA ASP A 141 -7.23 -23.82 26.87
C ASP A 141 -5.86 -24.08 26.23
N VAL A 142 -5.82 -24.86 25.15
CA VAL A 142 -4.56 -25.25 24.50
C VAL A 142 -3.79 -24.03 24.00
N ALA A 143 -4.49 -23.05 23.42
CA ALA A 143 -3.89 -21.85 22.88
C ALA A 143 -3.26 -20.96 23.96
N ASP A 144 -3.89 -20.85 25.12
CA ASP A 144 -3.36 -20.09 26.26
C ASP A 144 -2.18 -20.82 26.89
N PHE A 145 -2.31 -22.13 27.08
CA PHE A 145 -1.24 -22.99 27.57
C PHE A 145 0.05 -22.83 26.77
N ILE A 146 0.00 -22.96 25.44
CA ILE A 146 1.21 -22.85 24.60
C ILE A 146 1.80 -21.43 24.55
N GLN A 147 0.97 -20.40 24.74
CA GLN A 147 1.42 -19.00 24.81
C GLN A 147 2.11 -18.69 26.14
N GLU A 148 1.66 -19.30 27.23
CA GLU A 148 2.19 -19.04 28.56
C GLU A 148 3.46 -19.85 28.89
N ILE A 149 3.69 -21.01 28.26
CA ILE A 149 4.93 -21.82 28.42
C ILE A 149 6.23 -21.00 28.38
N PRO A 150 6.48 -20.15 27.34
CA PRO A 150 7.72 -19.37 27.27
C PRO A 150 7.80 -18.21 28.26
N THR A 151 6.71 -17.91 28.99
CA THR A 151 6.65 -16.81 29.97
C THR A 151 7.01 -17.28 31.37
N GLU A 152 7.14 -16.33 32.31
CA GLU A 152 7.35 -16.65 33.73
C GLU A 152 6.20 -17.47 34.34
N SER A 153 4.97 -17.28 33.86
CA SER A 153 3.80 -18.06 34.25
C SER A 153 3.88 -19.53 33.83
N GLY A 154 4.71 -19.85 32.82
CA GLY A 154 4.91 -21.21 32.34
C GLY A 154 5.46 -22.17 33.39
N VAL A 155 6.03 -21.66 34.50
CA VAL A 155 6.49 -22.46 35.64
C VAL A 155 5.34 -23.25 36.28
N GLU A 156 4.11 -22.73 36.26
CA GLU A 156 2.94 -23.39 36.85
C GLU A 156 2.55 -24.68 36.11
N PHE A 157 3.00 -24.83 34.87
CA PHE A 157 2.70 -25.98 34.02
C PHE A 157 3.76 -27.07 34.04
N VAL A 158 4.87 -26.86 34.75
CA VAL A 158 5.97 -27.81 34.80
C VAL A 158 5.59 -29.01 35.67
N ALA A 159 5.75 -30.21 35.12
CA ALA A 159 5.48 -31.45 35.83
C ALA A 159 6.43 -31.63 37.03
N PRO A 160 6.01 -32.32 38.11
CA PRO A 160 6.87 -32.57 39.27
C PRO A 160 8.18 -33.25 38.87
N GLY A 161 9.31 -32.60 39.17
CA GLY A 161 10.66 -33.11 38.83
C GLY A 161 11.25 -32.61 37.50
N ALA A 162 10.49 -31.85 36.71
CA ALA A 162 11.00 -31.15 35.54
C ALA A 162 11.41 -29.70 35.89
N THR A 163 12.27 -29.10 35.08
CA THR A 163 12.68 -27.69 35.22
C THR A 163 12.09 -26.85 34.10
N HIS A 164 11.61 -25.65 34.42
CA HIS A 164 11.18 -24.69 33.40
C HIS A 164 12.34 -24.38 32.45
N LEU A 165 12.09 -24.52 31.15
CA LEU A 165 13.07 -24.32 30.10
C LEU A 165 13.09 -22.85 29.66
N SER A 166 14.28 -22.29 29.55
CA SER A 166 14.48 -20.98 28.91
C SER A 166 14.12 -21.03 27.42
N THR A 167 13.84 -19.87 26.83
CA THR A 167 13.57 -19.75 25.38
C THR A 167 14.66 -20.41 24.54
N ALA A 168 15.93 -20.26 24.90
CA ALA A 168 17.05 -20.88 24.18
C ALA A 168 16.99 -22.41 24.20
N GLN A 169 16.64 -23.00 25.35
CA GLN A 169 16.50 -24.45 25.50
C GLN A 169 15.27 -24.98 24.75
N LEU A 170 14.15 -24.24 24.75
CA LEU A 170 12.96 -24.58 23.96
C LEU A 170 13.26 -24.57 22.45
N VAL A 171 14.05 -23.60 21.97
CA VAL A 171 14.50 -23.56 20.58
C VAL A 171 15.39 -24.74 20.23
N GLU A 172 16.32 -25.12 21.12
CA GLU A 172 17.18 -26.28 20.92
C GLU A 172 16.39 -27.59 20.91
N ALA A 173 15.44 -27.74 21.84
CA ALA A 173 14.51 -28.86 21.88
C ALA A 173 13.71 -28.97 20.57
N TYR A 174 13.21 -27.84 20.04
CA TYR A 174 12.50 -27.81 18.77
C TYR A 174 13.39 -28.27 17.62
N ARG A 175 14.62 -27.75 17.52
CA ARG A 175 15.57 -28.13 16.46
C ARG A 175 15.93 -29.61 16.47
N ASN A 176 15.93 -30.25 17.64
CA ASN A 176 16.20 -31.67 17.80
C ASN A 176 14.94 -32.55 17.58
N SER A 177 13.75 -31.94 17.48
CA SER A 177 12.49 -32.65 17.31
C SER A 177 12.27 -33.17 15.89
N TRP A 178 11.40 -34.18 15.77
CA TRP A 178 10.95 -34.66 14.46
C TRP A 178 10.20 -33.57 13.69
N HIS A 179 9.47 -32.68 14.37
CA HIS A 179 8.71 -31.59 13.75
C HIS A 179 9.60 -30.63 12.97
N TYR A 180 10.76 -30.26 13.54
CA TYR A 180 11.74 -29.45 12.83
C TYR A 180 12.30 -30.19 11.61
N ARG A 181 12.59 -31.49 11.74
CA ARG A 181 13.04 -32.31 10.61
C ARG A 181 11.98 -32.41 9.51
N ASP A 182 10.69 -32.48 9.85
CA ASP A 182 9.58 -32.46 8.89
C ASP A 182 9.55 -31.13 8.12
N VAL A 183 9.60 -30.00 8.82
CA VAL A 183 9.65 -28.68 8.19
C VAL A 183 10.89 -28.52 7.32
N MET A 184 12.07 -28.93 7.80
CA MET A 184 13.30 -28.83 7.02
C MET A 184 13.33 -29.78 5.83
N ARG A 185 12.74 -30.99 5.93
CA ARG A 185 12.54 -31.90 4.79
C ARG A 185 11.77 -31.21 3.66
N VAL A 186 10.77 -30.43 4.04
CA VAL A 186 9.88 -29.71 3.15
C VAL A 186 10.58 -28.46 2.57
N VAL A 187 11.34 -27.72 3.37
CA VAL A 187 12.07 -26.50 2.96
C VAL A 187 13.33 -26.81 2.14
N GLU A 188 14.06 -27.89 2.46
CA GLU A 188 15.30 -28.28 1.79
C GLU A 188 15.10 -29.33 0.70
N GLY A 189 13.89 -29.91 0.61
CA GLY A 189 13.55 -30.93 -0.38
C GLY A 189 13.41 -30.34 -1.79
N GLU A 190 14.12 -30.92 -2.77
CA GLU A 190 14.01 -30.56 -4.19
C GLU A 190 12.64 -30.93 -4.81
N LYS A 191 11.87 -31.80 -4.14
CA LYS A 191 10.54 -32.28 -4.56
C LYS A 191 9.61 -32.35 -3.34
N VAL A 192 8.47 -31.69 -3.45
CA VAL A 192 7.42 -31.69 -2.42
C VAL A 192 6.50 -32.90 -2.62
N CYS A 193 6.61 -33.92 -1.77
CA CYS A 193 5.55 -34.94 -1.65
C CYS A 193 4.49 -34.44 -0.67
N LYS A 194 3.24 -34.24 -1.11
CA LYS A 194 2.12 -33.96 -0.20
C LYS A 194 1.72 -35.24 0.55
N SER A 195 1.63 -35.17 1.87
CA SER A 195 0.78 -36.06 2.67
C SER A 195 -0.54 -35.34 2.91
N VAL A 196 -1.62 -35.76 2.25
CA VAL A 196 -2.96 -35.18 2.44
C VAL A 196 -3.64 -35.89 3.60
N TRP A 197 -3.96 -35.15 4.66
CA TRP A 197 -4.82 -35.63 5.74
C TRP A 197 -6.27 -35.28 5.36
N VAL A 198 -7.04 -36.28 4.94
CA VAL A 198 -8.47 -36.10 4.66
C VAL A 198 -9.24 -36.27 5.97
N GLU A 199 -9.55 -35.15 6.62
CA GLU A 199 -10.53 -35.12 7.71
C GLU A 199 -11.93 -35.20 7.08
N VAL A 200 -12.65 -36.30 7.31
CA VAL A 200 -14.03 -36.48 6.84
C VAL A 200 -14.92 -35.51 7.63
N GLN A 201 -15.24 -34.36 7.04
CA GLN A 201 -16.19 -33.41 7.61
C GLN A 201 -17.59 -33.60 6.99
N PRO A 202 -18.66 -33.36 7.75
CA PRO A 202 -20.01 -33.36 7.20
C PRO A 202 -20.12 -32.29 6.11
N PRO A 203 -20.95 -32.53 5.07
CA PRO A 203 -21.13 -31.59 3.98
C PRO A 203 -21.72 -30.27 4.51
N ILE A 204 -21.23 -29.16 3.94
CA ILE A 204 -21.55 -27.80 4.37
C ILE A 204 -23.01 -27.49 3.98
N ASP A 205 -23.84 -27.15 4.96
CA ASP A 205 -25.20 -26.67 4.72
C ASP A 205 -25.17 -25.18 4.35
N LEU A 206 -24.86 -24.88 3.08
CA LEU A 206 -24.97 -23.54 2.53
C LEU A 206 -26.45 -23.27 2.21
N GLY A 207 -27.23 -22.90 3.23
CA GLY A 207 -28.64 -22.52 3.10
C GLY A 207 -28.81 -21.23 2.28
N PHE A 208 -28.70 -21.31 0.96
CA PHE A 208 -29.12 -20.23 0.07
C PHE A 208 -30.64 -20.30 -0.08
N SER A 209 -31.35 -19.32 0.49
CA SER A 209 -32.75 -19.06 0.14
C SER A 209 -32.79 -18.44 -1.26
N LEU A 210 -32.86 -19.28 -2.29
CA LEU A 210 -33.12 -18.86 -3.65
C LEU A 210 -34.59 -18.44 -3.76
N SER A 211 -34.86 -17.13 -3.77
CA SER A 211 -36.19 -16.62 -4.13
C SER A 211 -36.34 -16.63 -5.65
N GLY A 212 -36.82 -17.74 -6.22
CA GLY A 212 -37.23 -17.81 -7.62
C GLY A 212 -37.02 -19.18 -8.29
N ASP A 213 -37.99 -19.57 -9.12
CA ASP A 213 -38.10 -20.89 -9.76
C ASP A 213 -36.86 -21.29 -10.60
N SER A 214 -36.35 -22.49 -10.31
CA SER A 214 -35.42 -23.35 -11.07
C SER A 214 -34.62 -22.72 -12.22
N VAL A 215 -33.30 -22.63 -12.06
CA VAL A 215 -32.35 -22.27 -13.13
C VAL A 215 -31.82 -23.55 -13.80
N THR A 216 -32.06 -23.71 -15.09
CA THR A 216 -31.51 -24.80 -15.91
C THR A 216 -30.15 -24.39 -16.49
N VAL A 217 -29.08 -25.11 -16.16
CA VAL A 217 -27.76 -24.93 -16.77
C VAL A 217 -27.65 -25.88 -17.96
N SER A 218 -27.49 -25.34 -19.17
CA SER A 218 -27.43 -26.15 -20.39
C SER A 218 -26.03 -26.75 -20.61
N SER A 219 -25.94 -28.05 -20.34
CA SER A 219 -24.94 -29.05 -20.77
C SER A 219 -23.55 -29.08 -20.09
N VAL A 220 -23.19 -30.28 -19.60
CA VAL A 220 -21.85 -30.73 -19.16
C VAL A 220 -21.40 -31.88 -20.09
N PRO A 221 -20.10 -32.02 -20.43
CA PRO A 221 -19.63 -33.12 -21.29
C PRO A 221 -19.81 -34.51 -20.64
N ALA A 222 -20.04 -35.53 -21.48
CA ALA A 222 -20.48 -36.88 -21.13
C ALA A 222 -19.47 -37.78 -20.37
N HIS A 223 -18.52 -37.23 -19.62
CA HIS A 223 -17.42 -38.00 -19.02
C HIS A 223 -17.31 -37.86 -17.49
N CYS A 224 -18.40 -37.52 -16.80
CA CYS A 224 -18.47 -37.60 -15.34
C CYS A 224 -18.90 -39.01 -14.91
N HIS A 225 -17.93 -39.88 -14.60
CA HIS A 225 -18.20 -41.18 -13.96
C HIS A 225 -17.78 -41.13 -12.49
N LEU A 226 -18.69 -40.66 -11.63
CA LEU A 226 -18.62 -40.92 -10.18
C LEU A 226 -19.79 -41.86 -9.83
N SER A 227 -19.49 -43.10 -9.48
CA SER A 227 -20.44 -44.03 -8.88
C SER A 227 -20.02 -44.31 -7.44
N GLN A 228 -20.38 -43.42 -6.53
CA GLN A 228 -20.45 -43.70 -5.09
C GLN A 228 -21.92 -43.68 -4.66
N PRO A 229 -22.32 -44.39 -3.59
CA PRO A 229 -23.73 -44.59 -3.24
C PRO A 229 -24.53 -43.31 -2.94
N ASP A 230 -23.87 -42.19 -2.61
CA ASP A 230 -24.52 -40.99 -2.07
C ASP A 230 -24.13 -39.66 -2.76
N ILE A 231 -23.43 -39.72 -3.91
CA ILE A 231 -23.01 -38.52 -4.65
C ILE A 231 -23.48 -38.63 -6.09
N THR A 232 -24.48 -37.83 -6.45
CA THR A 232 -25.02 -37.73 -7.82
C THR A 232 -24.60 -36.41 -8.46
N CYS A 233 -23.88 -36.47 -9.59
CA CYS A 233 -23.63 -35.30 -10.42
C CYS A 233 -24.91 -34.92 -11.17
N THR A 234 -25.46 -33.73 -10.94
CA THR A 234 -26.64 -33.19 -11.63
C THR A 234 -26.33 -31.83 -12.26
N ASP A 235 -27.06 -31.48 -13.32
CA ASP A 235 -27.03 -30.19 -14.01
C ASP A 235 -28.07 -29.18 -13.46
N THR A 236 -28.85 -29.60 -12.46
CA THR A 236 -29.88 -28.80 -11.80
C THR A 236 -29.76 -28.96 -10.28
N VAL A 237 -29.73 -27.83 -9.56
CA VAL A 237 -29.77 -27.77 -8.09
C VAL A 237 -31.19 -27.42 -7.66
N GLN A 238 -31.84 -28.27 -6.86
CA GLN A 238 -33.16 -28.04 -6.29
C GLN A 238 -33.09 -27.52 -4.84
N GLN A 239 -34.20 -27.00 -4.35
CA GLN A 239 -34.31 -26.52 -2.97
C GLN A 239 -34.21 -27.70 -2.00
N GLY A 240 -33.14 -27.73 -1.20
CA GLY A 240 -32.83 -28.82 -0.26
C GLY A 240 -31.58 -29.64 -0.61
N ASP A 241 -30.96 -29.40 -1.77
CA ASP A 241 -29.74 -30.10 -2.18
C ASP A 241 -28.50 -29.54 -1.47
N THR A 242 -27.63 -30.43 -0.97
CA THR A 242 -26.36 -30.04 -0.34
C THR A 242 -25.23 -30.04 -1.39
N VAL A 243 -24.77 -28.86 -1.79
CA VAL A 243 -23.74 -28.71 -2.83
C VAL A 243 -22.34 -28.92 -2.25
N THR A 244 -21.70 -30.04 -2.62
CA THR A 244 -20.37 -30.43 -2.14
C THR A 244 -19.21 -30.01 -3.07
N GLY A 245 -19.50 -29.44 -4.24
CA GLY A 245 -18.50 -28.92 -5.17
C GLY A 245 -19.12 -28.26 -6.41
N LEU A 246 -18.40 -27.31 -7.02
CA LEU A 246 -18.76 -26.61 -8.24
C LEU A 246 -17.55 -26.64 -9.20
N ALA A 247 -17.72 -27.26 -10.38
CA ALA A 247 -16.69 -27.30 -11.42
C ALA A 247 -16.97 -26.22 -12.48
N LEU A 248 -15.94 -25.52 -12.94
CA LEU A 248 -16.04 -24.64 -14.12
C LEU A 248 -16.06 -25.48 -15.41
N PRO A 249 -16.64 -24.98 -16.51
CA PRO A 249 -16.63 -25.67 -17.80
C PRO A 249 -15.18 -25.94 -18.25
N GLY A 250 -14.79 -27.21 -18.28
CA GLY A 250 -13.46 -27.65 -18.75
C GLY A 250 -12.46 -28.06 -17.66
N GLU A 251 -12.79 -27.95 -16.38
CA GLU A 251 -11.96 -28.46 -15.28
C GLU A 251 -12.48 -29.80 -14.74
N VAL A 252 -11.61 -30.80 -14.66
CA VAL A 252 -11.93 -32.09 -14.02
C VAL A 252 -11.71 -31.94 -12.52
N MET A 253 -12.79 -31.99 -11.72
CA MET A 253 -12.69 -32.08 -10.26
C MET A 253 -12.12 -33.44 -9.89
N GLN A 254 -10.84 -33.48 -9.49
CA GLN A 254 -10.23 -34.67 -8.91
C GLN A 254 -10.40 -34.64 -7.39
N TYR A 255 -11.23 -35.53 -6.87
CA TYR A 255 -11.33 -35.78 -5.43
C TYR A 255 -10.26 -36.81 -5.04
N ALA A 256 -9.46 -36.49 -4.02
CA ALA A 256 -8.44 -37.41 -3.50
C ALA A 256 -9.11 -38.65 -2.90
N LYS A 257 -8.67 -39.83 -3.34
CA LYS A 257 -9.13 -41.13 -2.83
C LYS A 257 -8.63 -41.29 -1.39
N ALA A 258 -9.54 -41.53 -0.44
CA ALA A 258 -9.17 -41.81 0.94
C ALA A 258 -8.47 -43.17 1.04
N GLY A 259 -7.26 -43.22 1.60
CA GLY A 259 -6.61 -44.48 1.92
C GLY A 259 -5.18 -44.33 2.40
N CYS A 260 -4.97 -44.40 3.72
CA CYS A 260 -3.91 -45.17 4.39
C CYS A 260 -4.10 -45.05 5.91
N GLY A 261 -5.10 -45.76 6.45
CA GLY A 261 -5.11 -46.14 7.85
C GLY A 261 -4.34 -47.46 7.99
N GLY A 262 -3.35 -47.50 8.88
CA GLY A 262 -2.64 -48.73 9.21
C GLY A 262 -3.42 -49.59 10.20
N GLU A 263 -3.19 -50.90 10.17
CA GLU A 263 -3.13 -51.77 11.37
C GLU A 263 -2.73 -53.21 11.01
N GLY A 264 -1.94 -53.83 11.90
CA GLY A 264 -2.14 -55.22 12.32
C GLY A 264 -1.33 -56.31 11.63
N GLY A 265 -0.50 -57.02 12.41
CA GLY A 265 0.39 -58.09 11.95
C GLY A 265 -0.30 -59.35 11.41
N GLY A 266 0.45 -60.07 10.58
CA GLY A 266 0.18 -61.43 10.13
C GLY A 266 1.37 -61.96 9.35
N GLU A 267 2.08 -62.95 9.91
CA GLU A 267 3.12 -63.71 9.21
C GLU A 267 2.54 -64.40 7.96
N GLY A 268 3.21 -64.23 6.82
CA GLY A 268 2.88 -64.94 5.59
C GLY A 268 3.77 -64.48 4.44
N GLY A 269 4.79 -65.28 4.12
CA GLY A 269 5.74 -64.99 3.05
C GLY A 269 5.06 -64.90 1.66
N GLY A 270 5.40 -63.86 0.92
CA GLY A 270 4.98 -63.65 -0.47
C GLY A 270 5.88 -62.60 -1.13
N LYS A 271 6.46 -62.97 -2.28
CA LYS A 271 7.46 -62.20 -3.03
C LYS A 271 6.94 -60.84 -3.52
N GLY A 272 7.84 -59.85 -3.44
CA GLY A 272 7.97 -58.64 -4.26
C GLY A 272 6.75 -58.18 -5.06
N GLY A 273 6.12 -57.11 -4.57
CA GLY A 273 5.33 -56.17 -5.34
C GLY A 273 5.82 -54.77 -4.98
N ASP A 274 6.18 -53.99 -6.00
CA ASP A 274 6.69 -52.63 -5.89
C ASP A 274 5.71 -51.75 -5.09
N GLY A 275 6.24 -51.00 -4.13
CA GLY A 275 5.47 -50.07 -3.31
C GLY A 275 4.76 -49.05 -4.20
N GLU A 276 3.44 -48.96 -4.06
CA GLU A 276 2.62 -47.94 -4.71
C GLU A 276 3.16 -46.55 -4.37
N GLY A 277 3.58 -45.83 -5.41
CA GLY A 277 4.25 -44.54 -5.32
C GLY A 277 3.31 -43.42 -4.89
N CYS A 278 3.84 -42.49 -4.09
CA CYS A 278 3.25 -41.16 -3.93
C CYS A 278 3.04 -40.53 -5.32
N GLU A 279 1.81 -40.17 -5.63
CA GLU A 279 1.43 -39.55 -6.89
C GLU A 279 2.17 -38.20 -7.05
N GLU A 280 3.01 -38.09 -8.09
CA GLU A 280 3.78 -36.88 -8.39
C GLU A 280 2.82 -35.79 -8.92
N LEU A 281 2.63 -34.70 -8.16
CA LEU A 281 1.87 -33.53 -8.65
C LEU A 281 2.67 -32.81 -9.75
N PRO A 282 1.99 -32.27 -10.79
CA PRO A 282 2.64 -31.47 -11.80
C PRO A 282 3.32 -30.24 -11.18
N ALA A 283 4.50 -29.91 -11.71
CA ALA A 283 5.33 -28.81 -11.25
C ALA A 283 4.51 -27.53 -11.03
N HIS A 284 4.71 -26.92 -9.85
CA HIS A 284 4.02 -25.72 -9.37
C HIS A 284 3.75 -24.72 -10.48
N ALA A 285 2.49 -24.26 -10.58
CA ALA A 285 2.13 -23.16 -11.46
C ALA A 285 3.01 -21.94 -11.14
N LYS A 286 4.01 -21.67 -11.98
CA LYS A 286 4.80 -20.45 -11.90
C LYS A 286 3.84 -19.30 -12.17
N PHE A 287 3.51 -18.53 -11.15
CA PHE A 287 2.77 -17.27 -11.30
C PHE A 287 3.71 -16.25 -11.93
N GLU A 288 3.86 -16.30 -13.26
CA GLU A 288 4.73 -15.38 -14.01
C GLU A 288 4.18 -13.95 -14.06
N GLN A 289 2.89 -13.75 -13.74
CA GLN A 289 2.23 -12.45 -13.84
C GLN A 289 2.16 -11.72 -12.51
N GLU A 290 2.91 -10.62 -12.40
CA GLU A 290 2.94 -9.71 -11.23
C GLU A 290 1.60 -8.97 -11.01
N TYR A 291 0.76 -8.84 -12.04
CA TYR A 291 -0.52 -8.14 -11.97
C TYR A 291 -1.62 -8.96 -12.65
N ALA A 292 -2.79 -9.06 -12.01
CA ALA A 292 -3.94 -9.82 -12.52
C ALA A 292 -4.55 -9.24 -13.81
N ILE A 293 -4.33 -7.96 -14.09
CA ILE A 293 -4.90 -7.27 -15.26
C ILE A 293 -3.85 -6.49 -16.06
N PRO A 294 -4.03 -6.39 -17.39
CA PRO A 294 -3.13 -5.65 -18.26
C PRO A 294 -3.16 -4.16 -17.94
N TRP A 295 -2.10 -3.45 -18.33
CA TRP A 295 -1.87 -2.05 -17.96
C TRP A 295 -3.03 -1.12 -18.34
N TRP A 296 -3.58 -1.24 -19.55
CA TRP A 296 -4.64 -0.34 -20.00
C TRP A 296 -5.97 -0.59 -19.28
N ALA A 297 -6.34 -1.86 -19.07
CA ALA A 297 -7.53 -2.22 -18.32
C ALA A 297 -7.44 -1.74 -16.87
N SER A 298 -6.26 -1.89 -16.24
CA SER A 298 -5.98 -1.36 -14.90
C SER A 298 -6.11 0.16 -14.87
N THR A 299 -5.49 0.87 -15.81
CA THR A 299 -5.52 2.33 -15.86
C THR A 299 -6.94 2.86 -16.03
N LYS A 300 -7.76 2.25 -16.90
CA LYS A 300 -9.17 2.64 -17.09
C LYS A 300 -9.99 2.46 -15.81
N LEU A 301 -9.81 1.36 -15.08
CA LEU A 301 -10.49 1.11 -13.82
C LEU A 301 -10.06 2.12 -12.74
N VAL A 302 -8.76 2.42 -12.64
CA VAL A 302 -8.26 3.41 -11.68
C VAL A 302 -8.77 4.81 -12.03
N VAL A 303 -8.82 5.19 -13.32
CA VAL A 303 -9.43 6.46 -13.77
C VAL A 303 -10.89 6.54 -13.32
N ALA A 304 -11.69 5.51 -13.60
CA ALA A 304 -13.11 5.48 -13.22
C ALA A 304 -13.30 5.59 -11.70
N ARG A 305 -12.44 4.91 -10.93
CA ARG A 305 -12.44 5.00 -9.46
C ARG A 305 -12.08 6.40 -8.99
N GLN A 306 -10.99 6.97 -9.50
CA GLN A 306 -10.53 8.31 -9.11
C GLN A 306 -11.59 9.37 -9.42
N PHE A 307 -12.24 9.26 -10.58
CA PHE A 307 -13.35 10.14 -10.95
C PHE A 307 -14.54 10.01 -9.99
N LYS A 308 -14.89 8.78 -9.59
CA LYS A 308 -15.97 8.53 -8.62
C LYS A 308 -15.65 9.09 -7.23
N VAL A 309 -14.39 8.98 -6.79
CA VAL A 309 -13.94 9.56 -5.51
C VAL A 309 -13.97 11.09 -5.57
N ALA A 310 -13.44 11.68 -6.64
CA ALA A 310 -13.39 13.14 -6.80
C ALA A 310 -14.79 13.76 -6.88
N THR A 311 -15.70 13.18 -7.66
CA THR A 311 -17.08 13.68 -7.81
C THR A 311 -17.93 13.53 -6.55
N ARG A 312 -17.67 12.51 -5.73
CA ARG A 312 -18.38 12.31 -4.45
C ARG A 312 -17.90 13.24 -3.35
N ASN A 313 -16.71 13.83 -3.47
CA ASN A 313 -16.23 14.85 -2.53
C ASN A 313 -16.89 16.22 -2.84
N THR A 314 -18.21 16.29 -2.69
CA THR A 314 -19.02 17.45 -3.06
C THR A 314 -18.68 18.68 -2.24
N SER A 315 -18.39 18.52 -0.94
CA SER A 315 -17.97 19.63 -0.07
C SER A 315 -16.70 20.31 -0.59
N PHE A 316 -15.72 19.51 -1.03
CA PHE A 316 -14.50 20.04 -1.62
C PHE A 316 -14.75 20.76 -2.95
N LEU A 317 -15.54 20.14 -3.84
CA LEU A 317 -15.87 20.72 -5.15
C LEU A 317 -16.67 22.02 -5.05
N ILE A 318 -17.62 22.10 -4.12
CA ILE A 318 -18.42 23.31 -3.88
C ILE A 318 -17.54 24.43 -3.33
N ALA A 319 -16.69 24.14 -2.34
CA ALA A 319 -15.77 25.12 -1.76
C ALA A 319 -14.80 25.65 -2.83
N ARG A 320 -14.28 24.77 -3.68
CA ARG A 320 -13.44 25.09 -4.85
C ARG A 320 -14.13 26.02 -5.83
N GLY A 321 -15.33 25.65 -6.28
CA GLY A 321 -16.11 26.47 -7.22
C GLY A 321 -16.42 27.85 -6.64
N MET A 322 -16.81 27.93 -5.37
CA MET A 322 -17.05 29.20 -4.69
C MET A 322 -15.78 30.05 -4.56
N GLN A 323 -14.65 29.44 -4.19
CA GLN A 323 -13.36 30.14 -4.10
C GLN A 323 -12.99 30.79 -5.43
N VAL A 324 -13.05 30.03 -6.52
CA VAL A 324 -12.68 30.51 -7.87
C VAL A 324 -13.65 31.59 -8.37
N LEU A 325 -14.95 31.44 -8.07
CA LEU A 325 -15.96 32.46 -8.38
C LEU A 325 -15.68 33.79 -7.67
N ILE A 326 -15.45 33.74 -6.35
CA ILE A 326 -15.15 34.93 -5.54
C ILE A 326 -13.86 35.58 -6.04
N LEU A 327 -12.82 34.79 -6.31
CA LEU A 327 -11.54 35.29 -6.82
C LEU A 327 -11.69 35.94 -8.19
N GLY A 328 -12.47 35.34 -9.10
CA GLY A 328 -12.76 35.89 -10.43
C GLY A 328 -13.51 37.22 -10.39
N ILE A 329 -14.54 37.32 -9.53
CA ILE A 329 -15.27 38.58 -9.32
C ILE A 329 -14.35 39.64 -8.72
N PHE A 330 -13.55 39.28 -7.71
CA PHE A 330 -12.59 40.19 -7.08
C PHE A 330 -11.57 40.71 -8.09
N THR A 331 -10.88 39.83 -8.82
CA THR A 331 -9.92 40.26 -9.86
C THR A 331 -10.60 41.10 -10.95
N GLY A 332 -11.78 40.70 -11.42
CA GLY A 332 -12.51 41.43 -12.46
C GLY A 332 -12.98 42.82 -12.03
N THR A 333 -13.36 43.00 -10.77
CA THR A 333 -13.83 44.29 -10.22
C THR A 333 -12.69 45.22 -9.84
N VAL A 334 -11.57 44.70 -9.32
CA VAL A 334 -10.38 45.50 -9.03
C VAL A 334 -9.84 46.17 -10.30
N PHE A 335 -9.89 45.46 -11.43
CA PHE A 335 -9.45 45.97 -12.73
C PHE A 335 -10.62 46.33 -13.65
N TYR A 336 -11.74 46.79 -13.09
CA TYR A 336 -12.98 46.99 -13.83
C TYR A 336 -12.83 47.96 -15.00
N ARG A 337 -13.15 47.48 -16.22
CA ARG A 337 -13.22 48.23 -17.48
C ARG A 337 -12.08 49.24 -17.67
N ILE A 338 -10.87 48.71 -17.82
CA ILE A 338 -9.71 49.53 -18.17
C ILE A 338 -9.92 50.15 -19.56
N PRO A 339 -9.79 51.49 -19.72
CA PRO A 339 -9.94 52.13 -21.02
C PRO A 339 -8.88 51.60 -22.02
N ASN A 340 -9.20 51.54 -23.31
CA ASN A 340 -8.27 51.05 -24.35
C ASN A 340 -7.23 52.12 -24.79
N THR A 341 -6.88 53.07 -23.93
CA THR A 341 -5.94 54.14 -24.26
C THR A 341 -4.50 53.62 -24.27
N ILE A 342 -3.74 53.97 -25.32
CA ILE A 342 -2.33 53.61 -25.43
C ILE A 342 -1.51 54.53 -24.53
N SER A 343 -1.31 54.09 -23.29
CA SER A 343 -0.53 54.76 -22.27
C SER A 343 0.25 53.73 -21.45
N THR A 344 1.42 54.13 -20.94
CA THR A 344 2.27 53.26 -20.11
C THR A 344 1.50 52.74 -18.90
N ALA A 345 0.69 53.58 -18.25
CA ALA A 345 -0.11 53.20 -17.09
C ALA A 345 -1.18 52.15 -17.45
N THR A 346 -1.97 52.40 -18.51
CA THR A 346 -3.05 51.52 -18.95
C THR A 346 -2.53 50.14 -19.39
N MET A 347 -1.46 50.11 -20.19
CA MET A 347 -0.86 48.86 -20.67
C MET A 347 -0.22 48.07 -19.51
N GLN A 348 0.41 48.75 -18.55
CA GLN A 348 0.95 48.08 -17.36
C GLN A 348 -0.14 47.47 -16.48
N LEU A 349 -1.33 48.08 -16.39
CA LEU A 349 -2.47 47.45 -15.70
C LEU A 349 -2.92 46.16 -16.38
N ARG A 350 -2.83 46.06 -17.72
CA ARG A 350 -3.14 44.81 -18.44
C ARG A 350 -2.09 43.72 -18.26
N LEU A 351 -0.82 44.11 -18.18
CA LEU A 351 0.24 43.21 -17.74
C LEU A 351 -0.02 42.70 -16.31
N SER A 352 -0.50 43.56 -15.40
CA SER A 352 -0.90 43.16 -14.04
C SER A 352 -2.06 42.16 -14.04
N ILE A 353 -3.04 42.30 -14.93
CA ILE A 353 -4.13 41.30 -15.10
C ILE A 353 -3.55 39.96 -15.56
N ALA A 354 -2.67 39.96 -16.56
CA ALA A 354 -2.04 38.72 -17.06
C ALA A 354 -1.26 37.99 -15.96
N PHE A 355 -0.51 38.75 -15.15
CA PHE A 355 0.18 38.23 -13.98
C PHE A 355 -0.79 37.69 -12.92
N ALA A 356 -1.80 38.48 -12.55
CA ALA A 356 -2.79 38.10 -11.54
C ALA A 356 -3.57 36.85 -11.94
N ALA A 357 -4.00 36.75 -13.20
CA ALA A 357 -4.72 35.60 -13.73
C ALA A 357 -3.86 34.33 -13.73
N THR A 358 -2.59 34.45 -14.11
CA THR A 358 -1.63 33.33 -14.08
C THR A 358 -1.39 32.85 -12.64
N MET A 359 -1.18 33.79 -11.70
CA MET A 359 -0.94 33.44 -10.30
C MET A 359 -2.17 32.86 -9.61
N ALA A 360 -3.36 33.41 -9.85
CA ALA A 360 -4.61 32.98 -9.24
C ALA A 360 -4.88 31.49 -9.47
N LEU A 361 -4.73 31.03 -10.72
CA LEU A 361 -4.94 29.61 -11.07
C LEU A 361 -3.78 28.73 -10.64
N ALA A 362 -2.53 29.17 -10.82
CA ALA A 362 -1.37 28.39 -10.38
C ALA A 362 -1.37 28.13 -8.86
N LEU A 363 -1.75 29.13 -8.05
CA LEU A 363 -1.92 29.02 -6.60
C LEU A 363 -3.18 28.24 -6.20
N GLY A 364 -4.16 28.15 -7.10
CA GLY A 364 -5.34 27.31 -6.95
C GLY A 364 -4.97 25.90 -6.52
N GLY A 365 -3.85 25.34 -6.97
CA GLY A 365 -3.39 23.99 -6.61
C GLY A 365 -3.21 23.72 -5.10
N PHE A 366 -2.98 24.73 -4.25
CA PHE A 366 -2.67 24.51 -2.82
C PHE A 366 -3.73 23.72 -2.05
N ALA A 367 -5.02 23.97 -2.31
CA ALA A 367 -6.07 23.26 -1.59
C ALA A 367 -6.19 21.76 -1.98
N LEU A 368 -5.41 21.27 -2.97
CA LEU A 368 -5.32 19.82 -3.27
C LEU A 368 -4.37 19.07 -2.32
N ILE A 369 -3.46 19.78 -1.62
CA ILE A 369 -2.42 19.17 -0.76
C ILE A 369 -3.02 18.23 0.30
N PRO A 370 -4.04 18.62 1.09
CA PRO A 370 -4.59 17.76 2.13
C PRO A 370 -5.18 16.46 1.56
N ASN A 371 -5.91 16.54 0.44
CA ASN A 371 -6.52 15.37 -0.21
C ASN A 371 -5.46 14.38 -0.70
N ILE A 372 -4.38 14.87 -1.34
CA ILE A 372 -3.30 14.02 -1.85
C ILE A 372 -2.59 13.27 -0.71
N ILE A 373 -2.38 13.93 0.43
CA ILE A 373 -1.69 13.33 1.58
C ILE A 373 -2.61 12.33 2.31
N ASP A 374 -3.91 12.62 2.40
CA ASP A 374 -4.87 11.75 3.08
C ASP A 374 -5.14 10.45 2.31
N GLU A 375 -5.10 10.51 0.98
CA GLU A 375 -5.25 9.32 0.12
C GLU A 375 -3.99 8.44 0.10
N ARG A 376 -2.82 8.98 0.49
CA ARG A 376 -1.51 8.31 0.35
C ARG A 376 -1.49 6.92 0.97
N GLN A 377 -1.97 6.78 2.21
CA GLN A 377 -1.91 5.51 2.94
C GLN A 377 -2.66 4.39 2.21
N VAL A 378 -3.80 4.72 1.59
CA VAL A 378 -4.61 3.77 0.82
C VAL A 378 -3.90 3.40 -0.48
N VAL A 379 -3.30 4.39 -1.15
CA VAL A 379 -2.57 4.19 -2.40
C VAL A 379 -1.32 3.33 -2.18
N GLU A 380 -0.52 3.63 -1.14
CA GLU A 380 0.65 2.83 -0.77
C GLU A 380 0.27 1.38 -0.43
N LYS A 381 -0.81 1.18 0.36
CA LYS A 381 -1.33 -0.16 0.68
C LYS A 381 -1.71 -0.95 -0.57
N GLN A 382 -2.53 -0.37 -1.46
CA GLN A 382 -3.03 -1.05 -2.65
C GLN A 382 -1.93 -1.30 -3.69
N MET A 383 -0.97 -0.38 -3.84
CA MET A 383 0.18 -0.59 -4.71
C MET A 383 1.14 -1.65 -4.14
N GLY A 384 1.33 -1.67 -2.82
CA GLY A 384 2.09 -2.71 -2.11
C GLY A 384 1.49 -4.10 -2.32
N ALA A 385 0.17 -4.21 -2.29
CA ALA A 385 -0.59 -5.42 -2.60
C ALA A 385 -0.80 -5.66 -4.12
N ARG A 386 -0.14 -4.89 -4.99
CA ARG A 386 -0.14 -5.07 -6.46
C ARG A 386 -1.52 -5.03 -7.15
N PHE A 387 -2.49 -4.30 -6.59
CA PHE A 387 -3.79 -4.08 -7.27
C PHE A 387 -3.65 -3.30 -8.58
N TYR A 388 -2.76 -2.30 -8.59
CA TYR A 388 -2.45 -1.49 -9.77
C TYR A 388 -1.02 -0.94 -9.70
N ARG A 389 -0.53 -0.46 -10.85
CA ARG A 389 0.81 0.09 -11.02
C ARG A 389 0.84 1.56 -10.63
N SER A 390 1.99 2.05 -10.16
CA SER A 390 2.20 3.48 -9.86
C SER A 390 1.94 4.37 -11.08
N SER A 391 2.30 3.90 -12.29
CA SER A 391 2.05 4.62 -13.54
C SER A 391 0.55 4.81 -13.80
N SER A 392 -0.24 3.77 -13.53
CA SER A 392 -1.69 3.80 -13.72
C SER A 392 -2.34 4.78 -12.77
N TYR A 393 -1.86 4.86 -11.53
CA TYR A 393 -2.34 5.84 -10.54
C TYR A 393 -2.04 7.28 -10.94
N VAL A 394 -0.78 7.59 -11.30
CA VAL A 394 -0.40 8.95 -11.64
C VAL A 394 -1.16 9.44 -12.87
N ILE A 395 -1.21 8.64 -13.93
CA ILE A 395 -1.98 8.97 -15.14
C ILE A 395 -3.47 9.14 -14.81
N ALA A 396 -4.05 8.23 -14.03
CA ALA A 396 -5.44 8.31 -13.63
C ALA A 396 -5.75 9.59 -12.84
N SER A 397 -4.86 9.96 -11.92
CA SER A 397 -5.01 11.17 -11.12
C SER A 397 -4.93 12.44 -11.98
N THR A 398 -4.04 12.49 -12.96
CA THR A 398 -3.92 13.64 -13.87
C THR A 398 -5.15 13.77 -14.76
N ILE A 399 -5.59 12.68 -15.40
CA ILE A 399 -6.78 12.66 -16.27
C ILE A 399 -8.03 13.05 -15.47
N CYS A 400 -8.15 12.55 -14.23
CA CYS A 400 -9.26 12.88 -13.37
C CYS A 400 -9.33 14.37 -13.01
N ASN A 401 -8.20 15.07 -12.90
CA ASN A 401 -8.19 16.49 -12.55
C ASN A 401 -8.54 17.41 -13.73
N LEU A 402 -8.32 16.98 -14.96
CA LEU A 402 -8.50 17.83 -16.15
C LEU A 402 -9.93 18.42 -16.31
N PRO A 403 -11.03 17.67 -16.09
CA PRO A 403 -12.37 18.24 -16.15
C PRO A 403 -12.63 19.29 -15.06
N PHE A 404 -12.04 19.13 -13.87
CA PHE A 404 -12.17 20.08 -12.78
C PHE A 404 -11.39 21.36 -13.07
N SER A 405 -10.16 21.25 -13.55
CA SER A 405 -9.36 22.38 -14.06
C SER A 405 -10.10 23.15 -15.16
N LEU A 406 -10.72 22.43 -16.10
CA LEU A 406 -11.53 23.07 -17.14
C LEU A 406 -12.71 23.84 -16.56
N ALA A 407 -13.41 23.29 -15.56
CA ALA A 407 -14.51 23.98 -14.90
C ALA A 407 -14.03 25.24 -14.15
N GLU A 408 -12.88 25.18 -13.46
CA GLU A 408 -12.30 26.35 -12.78
C GLU A 408 -11.97 27.47 -13.78
N VAL A 409 -11.37 27.13 -14.93
CA VAL A 409 -11.02 28.08 -15.99
C VAL A 409 -12.27 28.67 -16.67
N LEU A 410 -13.31 27.86 -16.90
CA LEU A 410 -14.56 28.32 -17.48
C LEU A 410 -15.36 29.24 -16.55
N ILE A 411 -15.14 29.18 -15.24
CA ILE A 411 -15.71 30.12 -14.27
C ILE A 411 -14.83 31.38 -14.20
N TYR A 412 -13.53 31.22 -13.97
CA TYR A 412 -12.61 32.34 -13.74
C TYR A 412 -12.34 33.18 -14.99
N GLY A 413 -12.03 32.51 -16.10
CA GLY A 413 -11.56 33.13 -17.34
C GLY A 413 -12.54 34.16 -17.92
N PRO A 414 -13.82 33.81 -18.14
CA PRO A 414 -14.81 34.77 -18.65
C PRO A 414 -15.04 35.95 -17.71
N LEU A 415 -15.07 35.73 -16.39
CA LEU A 415 -15.22 36.80 -15.42
C LEU A 415 -14.09 37.82 -15.55
N VAL A 416 -12.84 37.37 -15.57
CA VAL A 416 -11.69 38.27 -15.69
C VAL A 416 -11.66 38.93 -17.07
N TYR A 417 -11.82 38.19 -18.15
CA TYR A 417 -11.67 38.72 -19.51
C TYR A 417 -12.67 39.86 -19.78
N TRP A 418 -13.96 39.65 -19.48
CA TRP A 418 -15.02 40.59 -19.81
C TRP A 418 -15.16 41.72 -18.79
N LEU A 419 -14.96 41.48 -17.49
CA LEU A 419 -15.05 42.54 -16.48
C LEU A 419 -13.88 43.53 -16.58
N THR A 420 -12.69 43.04 -16.91
CA THR A 420 -11.51 43.92 -17.05
C THR A 420 -11.43 44.64 -18.39
N GLY A 421 -12.18 44.16 -19.39
CA GLY A 421 -12.22 44.75 -20.72
C GLY A 421 -10.99 44.39 -21.57
N MET A 422 -10.51 43.14 -21.49
CA MET A 422 -9.46 42.61 -22.38
C MET A 422 -9.84 42.79 -23.86
N SER A 423 -8.84 42.81 -24.75
CA SER A 423 -9.08 43.16 -26.15
C SER A 423 -10.11 42.24 -26.83
N ALA A 424 -11.06 42.83 -27.54
CA ALA A 424 -12.06 42.11 -28.35
C ALA A 424 -12.02 42.53 -29.84
N ALA A 425 -10.91 43.15 -30.28
CA ALA A 425 -10.82 43.80 -31.60
C ALA A 425 -10.91 42.81 -32.78
N ASP A 426 -10.29 41.63 -32.66
CA ASP A 426 -10.22 40.64 -33.75
C ASP A 426 -11.21 39.47 -33.57
N GLY A 427 -12.33 39.74 -32.89
CA GLY A 427 -13.36 38.73 -32.60
C GLY A 427 -13.05 37.88 -31.35
N ALA A 428 -13.52 36.64 -31.34
CA ALA A 428 -13.45 35.76 -30.17
C ALA A 428 -12.17 34.91 -30.08
N SER A 429 -11.26 35.01 -31.06
CA SER A 429 -10.03 34.20 -31.14
C SER A 429 -9.12 34.40 -29.92
N HIS A 430 -8.85 35.65 -29.56
CA HIS A 430 -8.03 36.01 -28.41
C HIS A 430 -8.64 35.55 -27.08
N PHE A 431 -9.97 35.52 -26.98
CA PHE A 431 -10.68 35.00 -25.81
C PHE A 431 -10.49 33.49 -25.65
N PHE A 432 -10.69 32.70 -26.72
CA PHE A 432 -10.48 31.25 -26.64
C PHE A 432 -9.00 30.89 -26.43
N LEU A 433 -8.08 31.65 -27.02
CA LEU A 433 -6.66 31.46 -26.78
C LEU A 433 -6.29 31.82 -25.34
N PHE A 434 -6.87 32.87 -24.77
CA PHE A 434 -6.73 33.19 -23.34
C PHE A 434 -7.21 32.04 -22.44
N LEU A 435 -8.39 31.46 -22.71
CA LEU A 435 -8.88 30.30 -21.95
C LEU A 435 -7.96 29.08 -22.08
N LEU A 436 -7.44 28.79 -23.26
CA LEU A 436 -6.50 27.69 -23.48
C LEU A 436 -5.20 27.90 -22.70
N LEU A 437 -4.66 29.12 -22.69
CA LEU A 437 -3.47 29.47 -21.92
C LEU A 437 -3.71 29.35 -20.42
N LEU A 438 -4.85 29.82 -19.92
CA LEU A 438 -5.23 29.66 -18.52
C LEU A 438 -5.36 28.18 -18.12
N LEU A 439 -5.94 27.35 -18.98
CA LEU A 439 -6.03 25.90 -18.75
C LEU A 439 -4.64 25.25 -18.69
N ALA A 440 -3.73 25.64 -19.57
CA ALA A 440 -2.36 25.12 -19.55
C ALA A 440 -1.61 25.53 -18.28
N VAL A 441 -1.78 26.78 -17.82
CA VAL A 441 -1.22 27.27 -16.56
C VAL A 441 -1.80 26.53 -15.36
N ASP A 442 -3.11 26.33 -15.32
CA ASP A 442 -3.79 25.66 -14.21
C ASP A 442 -3.34 24.20 -14.07
N VAL A 443 -3.35 23.44 -15.17
CA VAL A 443 -2.89 22.04 -15.18
C VAL A 443 -1.40 21.94 -14.80
N MET A 444 -0.57 22.87 -15.28
CA MET A 444 0.84 22.94 -14.89
C MET A 444 1.00 23.21 -13.39
N GLY A 445 0.26 24.19 -12.84
CA GLY A 445 0.27 24.50 -11.41
C GLY A 445 -0.19 23.32 -10.55
N ALA A 446 -1.27 22.64 -10.94
CA ALA A 446 -1.78 21.47 -10.24
C ALA A 446 -0.78 20.30 -10.23
N THR A 447 -0.06 20.07 -11.33
CA THR A 447 0.97 19.02 -11.40
C THR A 447 2.23 19.38 -10.59
N LEU A 448 2.62 20.66 -10.55
CA LEU A 448 3.69 21.14 -9.67
C LEU A 448 3.36 20.92 -8.19
N ILE A 449 2.16 21.32 -7.74
CA ILE A 449 1.74 21.13 -6.35
C ILE A 449 1.62 19.64 -6.00
N ARG A 450 1.15 18.80 -6.94
CA ARG A 450 1.11 17.35 -6.73
C ARG A 450 2.51 16.75 -6.58
N LEU A 451 3.49 17.21 -7.36
CA LEU A 451 4.88 16.80 -7.19
C LEU A 451 5.39 17.14 -5.78
N VAL A 452 5.22 18.39 -5.35
CA VAL A 452 5.62 18.85 -4.01
C VAL A 452 4.93 18.02 -2.91
N ALA A 453 3.62 17.77 -3.04
CA ALA A 453 2.87 16.95 -2.10
C ALA A 453 3.35 15.48 -2.10
N SER A 454 3.75 14.93 -3.25
CA SER A 454 4.23 13.54 -3.36
C SER A 454 5.60 13.32 -2.73
N VAL A 455 6.45 14.35 -2.68
CA VAL A 455 7.79 14.29 -2.05
C VAL A 455 7.73 14.60 -0.56
N SER A 456 6.63 15.20 -0.08
CA SER A 456 6.52 15.68 1.29
C SER A 456 6.00 14.62 2.26
N THR A 457 6.52 14.55 3.49
CA THR A 457 6.11 13.63 4.56
C THR A 457 4.79 14.03 5.24
N SER A 458 4.56 15.32 5.46
CA SER A 458 3.40 15.86 6.18
C SER A 458 2.69 16.98 5.41
N ARG A 459 1.46 17.34 5.82
CA ARG A 459 0.65 18.40 5.21
C ARG A 459 1.29 19.78 5.39
N GLU A 460 1.90 20.00 6.54
CA GLU A 460 2.54 21.24 6.93
C GLU A 460 3.82 21.46 6.13
N MET A 461 4.64 20.40 5.99
CA MET A 461 5.85 20.46 5.18
C MET A 461 5.53 20.71 3.70
N ALA A 462 4.51 20.03 3.16
CA ALA A 462 4.08 20.21 1.78
C ALA A 462 3.63 21.65 1.51
N SER A 463 2.84 22.23 2.42
CA SER A 463 2.32 23.59 2.28
C SER A 463 3.45 24.63 2.34
N SER A 464 4.38 24.47 3.28
CA SER A 464 5.55 25.35 3.42
C SER A 464 6.48 25.28 2.20
N LEU A 465 6.76 24.07 1.70
CA LEU A 465 7.60 23.87 0.53
C LEU A 465 6.95 24.43 -0.74
N ALA A 466 5.65 24.21 -0.92
CA ALA A 466 4.89 24.81 -2.02
C ALA A 466 4.93 26.35 -1.95
N GLY A 467 4.77 26.93 -0.76
CA GLY A 467 4.88 28.37 -0.54
C GLY A 467 6.23 28.93 -0.95
N LEU A 468 7.32 28.27 -0.54
CA LEU A 468 8.69 28.65 -0.92
C LEU A 468 8.90 28.63 -2.45
N VAL A 469 8.46 27.55 -3.11
CA VAL A 469 8.57 27.39 -4.57
C VAL A 469 7.81 28.51 -5.28
N VAL A 470 6.57 28.80 -4.85
CA VAL A 470 5.78 29.84 -5.52
C VAL A 470 6.32 31.24 -5.27
N ILE A 471 6.75 31.58 -4.04
CA ILE A 471 7.37 32.88 -3.76
C ILE A 471 8.63 33.08 -4.62
N THR A 472 9.44 32.03 -4.76
CA THR A 472 10.63 32.07 -5.62
C THR A 472 10.26 32.29 -7.08
N PHE A 473 9.28 31.55 -7.60
CA PHE A 473 8.82 31.71 -8.97
C PHE A 473 8.15 33.06 -9.22
N LEU A 474 7.42 33.60 -8.25
CA LEU A 474 6.76 34.90 -8.32
C LEU A 474 7.75 36.01 -8.68
N LEU A 475 8.92 36.03 -8.04
CA LEU A 475 9.96 37.04 -8.26
C LEU A 475 10.49 37.06 -9.70
N PHE A 476 10.65 35.87 -10.32
CA PHE A 476 11.25 35.70 -11.64
C PHE A 476 10.22 35.50 -12.78
N THR A 477 8.95 35.87 -12.56
CA THR A 477 7.89 35.82 -13.58
C THR A 477 7.97 36.94 -14.63
N GLY A 478 8.93 37.86 -14.57
CA GLY A 478 9.02 39.00 -15.49
C GLY A 478 8.05 40.15 -15.23
N PHE A 479 7.20 40.05 -14.20
CA PHE A 479 6.32 41.12 -13.74
C PHE A 479 7.00 42.01 -12.69
N LEU A 480 7.39 41.44 -11.54
CA LEU A 480 8.08 42.18 -10.47
C LEU A 480 9.49 42.63 -10.89
N LEU A 481 10.25 41.70 -11.49
CA LEU A 481 11.57 41.94 -12.03
C LEU A 481 11.55 41.61 -13.52
N THR A 482 11.70 42.63 -14.36
CA THR A 482 11.66 42.47 -15.82
C THR A 482 12.94 41.79 -16.31
N LYS A 483 12.84 41.01 -17.38
CA LYS A 483 13.96 40.24 -17.96
C LYS A 483 15.29 41.03 -18.09
N PRO A 484 15.32 42.25 -18.65
CA PRO A 484 16.58 43.00 -18.81
C PRO A 484 17.20 43.45 -17.49
N ASN A 485 16.42 43.53 -16.41
CA ASN A 485 16.87 43.97 -15.09
C ASN A 485 17.35 42.81 -14.21
N ILE A 486 17.24 41.55 -14.68
CA ILE A 486 17.72 40.38 -13.95
C ILE A 486 19.25 40.28 -14.14
N PRO A 487 20.05 40.21 -13.06
CA PRO A 487 21.49 39.99 -13.17
C PRO A 487 21.82 38.72 -13.96
N ALA A 488 22.89 38.75 -14.75
CA ALA A 488 23.25 37.67 -15.67
C ALA A 488 23.40 36.29 -14.99
N TRP A 489 23.81 36.25 -13.72
CA TRP A 489 23.95 35.00 -12.95
C TRP A 489 22.62 34.42 -12.43
N TRP A 490 21.54 35.20 -12.38
CA TRP A 490 20.19 34.76 -11.98
C TRP A 490 19.24 34.54 -13.16
N ILE A 491 19.64 34.90 -14.39
CA ILE A 491 18.76 34.84 -15.57
C ILE A 491 18.25 33.43 -15.87
N TRP A 492 18.95 32.37 -15.47
CA TRP A 492 18.50 30.99 -15.67
C TRP A 492 17.18 30.69 -14.94
N MET A 493 16.94 31.33 -13.79
CA MET A 493 15.71 31.13 -13.01
C MET A 493 14.48 31.60 -13.79
N TYR A 494 14.63 32.65 -14.60
CA TYR A 494 13.58 33.11 -15.53
C TYR A 494 13.18 32.03 -16.54
N TYR A 495 14.14 31.25 -17.05
CA TYR A 495 13.88 30.22 -18.07
C TYR A 495 13.36 28.91 -17.47
N VAL A 496 13.75 28.58 -16.23
CA VAL A 496 13.27 27.40 -15.51
C VAL A 496 11.86 27.61 -14.93
N ASN A 497 11.45 28.86 -14.73
CA ASN A 497 10.14 29.19 -14.17
C ASN A 497 9.00 28.97 -15.19
N PRO A 498 8.12 27.98 -15.00
CA PRO A 498 7.02 27.73 -15.93
C PRO A 498 5.98 28.86 -15.95
N LEU A 499 5.81 29.58 -14.83
CA LEU A 499 4.81 30.65 -14.72
C LEU A 499 5.12 31.84 -15.62
N GLN A 500 6.41 32.07 -15.93
CA GLN A 500 6.80 33.10 -16.87
C GLN A 500 6.22 32.84 -18.27
N TYR A 501 6.26 31.60 -18.76
CA TYR A 501 5.70 31.29 -20.08
C TYR A 501 4.18 31.53 -20.11
N GLY A 502 3.49 31.34 -18.99
CA GLY A 502 2.07 31.70 -18.83
C GLY A 502 1.82 33.21 -18.97
N VAL A 503 2.50 34.03 -18.17
CA VAL A 503 2.36 35.50 -18.22
C VAL A 503 2.74 36.03 -19.60
N THR A 504 3.88 35.60 -20.14
CA THR A 504 4.37 36.01 -21.46
C THR A 504 3.37 35.65 -22.57
N ALA A 505 2.80 34.45 -22.56
CA ALA A 505 1.83 34.03 -23.58
C ALA A 505 0.54 34.86 -23.54
N ILE A 506 0.01 35.13 -22.33
CA ILE A 506 -1.18 35.98 -22.16
C ILE A 506 -0.89 37.40 -22.63
N CYS A 507 0.29 37.94 -22.33
CA CYS A 507 0.70 39.27 -22.79
C CYS A 507 0.83 39.35 -24.30
N ILE A 508 1.43 38.34 -24.95
CA ILE A 508 1.53 38.31 -26.42
C ILE A 508 0.12 38.24 -27.05
N ASN A 509 -0.77 37.42 -26.48
CA ASN A 509 -2.16 37.32 -26.93
C ASN A 509 -2.92 38.64 -26.82
N GLU A 510 -2.72 39.40 -25.74
CA GLU A 510 -3.39 40.69 -25.53
C GLU A 510 -2.77 41.80 -26.37
N PHE A 511 -1.44 41.99 -26.30
CA PHE A 511 -0.77 43.15 -26.88
C PHE A 511 -0.55 43.06 -28.40
N LEU A 512 -0.63 41.88 -29.00
CA LEU A 512 -0.62 41.74 -30.47
C LEU A 512 -2.03 41.73 -31.08
N SER A 513 -3.06 42.02 -30.30
CA SER A 513 -4.42 42.22 -30.82
C SER A 513 -4.56 43.55 -31.57
N GLY A 514 -5.60 43.66 -32.39
CA GLY A 514 -5.94 44.85 -33.17
C GLY A 514 -6.16 46.11 -32.34
N SER A 515 -6.41 45.99 -31.03
CA SER A 515 -6.51 47.13 -30.10
C SER A 515 -5.20 47.91 -29.93
N TYR A 516 -4.05 47.33 -30.27
CA TYR A 516 -2.72 47.92 -30.06
C TYR A 516 -1.91 48.04 -31.34
N ASN A 517 -2.57 47.93 -32.50
CA ASN A 517 -1.95 47.97 -33.82
C ASN A 517 -1.63 49.41 -34.31
N GLU A 518 -1.73 50.41 -33.44
CA GLU A 518 -1.32 51.77 -33.80
C GLU A 518 0.21 51.89 -33.86
N PRO A 519 0.78 52.50 -34.91
CA PRO A 519 2.21 52.67 -35.02
C PRO A 519 2.73 53.66 -33.97
N CYS A 520 3.93 53.42 -33.42
CA CYS A 520 4.52 54.29 -32.40
C CYS A 520 4.72 55.76 -32.87
N SER A 521 4.67 56.04 -34.17
CA SER A 521 4.74 57.41 -34.71
C SER A 521 3.48 58.25 -34.47
N THR A 522 2.32 57.63 -34.26
CA THR A 522 1.04 58.33 -34.04
C THR A 522 0.70 58.50 -32.56
N VAL A 523 1.43 57.81 -31.69
CA VAL A 523 1.19 57.79 -30.24
C VAL A 523 1.99 58.90 -29.55
N ASN A 524 1.39 59.56 -28.57
CA ASN A 524 2.09 60.57 -27.77
C ASN A 524 3.17 59.92 -26.89
N THR A 525 4.44 60.23 -27.19
CA THR A 525 5.62 59.65 -26.52
C THR A 525 5.79 60.08 -25.07
N THR A 526 5.13 61.17 -24.64
CA THR A 526 5.13 61.59 -23.23
C THR A 526 4.31 60.65 -22.34
N THR A 527 3.24 60.05 -22.88
CA THR A 527 2.40 59.07 -22.18
C THR A 527 2.80 57.63 -22.46
N ALA A 528 3.46 57.37 -23.60
CA ALA A 528 3.90 56.06 -24.05
C ALA A 528 5.43 56.03 -24.23
N ALA A 529 6.17 56.07 -23.11
CA ALA A 529 7.64 56.12 -23.12
C ALA A 529 8.29 54.90 -23.81
N PHE A 530 7.60 53.75 -23.84
CA PHE A 530 8.07 52.53 -24.53
C PHE A 530 8.16 52.69 -26.06
N CYS A 531 7.51 53.70 -26.66
CA CYS A 531 7.64 54.04 -28.08
C CYS A 531 8.82 54.99 -28.38
N LEU A 532 9.55 55.50 -27.36
CA LEU A 532 10.68 56.39 -27.57
C LEU A 532 11.79 55.69 -28.37
N ASN A 533 12.31 56.39 -29.40
CA ASN A 533 13.40 55.92 -30.27
C ASN A 533 13.12 54.57 -30.97
N LYS A 534 11.85 54.18 -31.11
CA LYS A 534 11.45 52.99 -31.88
C LYS A 534 11.19 53.36 -33.35
N PRO A 535 11.43 52.43 -34.30
CA PRO A 535 11.14 52.68 -35.70
C PRO A 535 9.63 52.97 -35.90
N GLY A 536 9.28 53.88 -36.80
CA GLY A 536 7.87 54.24 -37.05
C GLY A 536 6.98 53.08 -37.56
N SER A 537 7.57 51.95 -37.96
CA SER A 537 6.86 50.74 -38.37
C SER A 537 6.48 49.81 -37.21
N THR A 538 7.02 50.00 -35.99
CA THR A 538 6.68 49.15 -34.84
C THR A 538 5.37 49.59 -34.23
N THR A 539 4.48 48.63 -33.99
CA THR A 539 3.21 48.88 -33.31
C THR A 539 3.44 49.15 -31.83
N ALA A 540 2.50 49.85 -31.18
CA ALA A 540 2.57 50.13 -29.75
C ALA A 540 2.65 48.84 -28.92
N GLY A 541 1.92 47.79 -29.33
CA GLY A 541 1.96 46.48 -28.69
C GLY A 541 3.32 45.79 -28.78
N GLU A 542 3.94 45.78 -29.97
CA GLU A 542 5.29 45.23 -30.16
C GLU A 542 6.35 45.99 -29.37
N ALA A 543 6.26 47.32 -29.36
CA ALA A 543 7.17 48.17 -28.59
C ALA A 543 7.05 47.90 -27.09
N PHE A 544 5.83 47.71 -26.57
CA PHE A 544 5.59 47.37 -25.17
C PHE A 544 6.17 45.99 -24.80
N LEU A 545 5.98 44.97 -25.63
CA LEU A 545 6.56 43.64 -25.41
C LEU A 545 8.10 43.68 -25.39
N GLN A 546 8.71 44.41 -26.34
CA GLN A 546 10.16 44.58 -26.38
C GLN A 546 10.71 45.33 -25.17
N PHE A 547 9.96 46.31 -24.64
CA PHE A 547 10.36 47.06 -23.45
C PHE A 547 10.52 46.17 -22.22
N PHE A 548 9.65 45.17 -22.06
CA PHE A 548 9.75 44.17 -20.99
C PHE A 548 10.68 42.98 -21.31
N GLY A 549 11.29 42.96 -22.50
CA GLY A 549 12.15 41.87 -22.96
C GLY A 549 11.41 40.59 -23.36
N MET A 550 10.12 40.71 -23.69
CA MET A 550 9.27 39.62 -24.17
C MET A 550 9.36 39.47 -25.71
N PRO A 551 9.12 38.27 -26.26
CA PRO A 551 9.04 38.08 -27.71
C PRO A 551 7.91 38.90 -28.33
N SER A 552 8.17 39.53 -29.49
CA SER A 552 7.20 40.35 -30.23
C SER A 552 6.48 39.60 -31.36
N SER A 553 6.86 38.35 -31.64
CA SER A 553 6.21 37.51 -32.65
C SER A 553 5.02 36.74 -32.08
N PHE A 554 3.87 36.73 -32.76
CA PHE A 554 2.70 35.94 -32.33
C PHE A 554 2.99 34.43 -32.21
N GLY A 555 3.87 33.88 -33.05
CA GLY A 555 4.30 32.47 -32.98
C GLY A 555 4.91 32.06 -31.63
N ALA A 556 5.40 33.02 -30.84
CA ALA A 556 5.96 32.74 -29.51
C ALA A 556 4.88 32.30 -28.49
N VAL A 557 3.59 32.56 -28.75
CA VAL A 557 2.49 31.99 -27.94
C VAL A 557 2.53 30.46 -27.95
N TRP A 558 2.72 29.86 -29.12
CA TRP A 558 2.76 28.40 -29.27
C TRP A 558 4.02 27.80 -28.65
N TYR A 559 5.15 28.51 -28.71
CA TYR A 559 6.35 28.13 -27.98
C TYR A 559 6.12 28.12 -26.47
N SER A 560 5.50 29.16 -25.91
CA SER A 560 5.17 29.23 -24.49
C SER A 560 4.17 28.15 -24.07
N LEU A 561 3.17 27.87 -24.91
CA LEU A 561 2.22 26.77 -24.68
C LEU A 561 2.93 25.41 -24.68
N ALA A 562 3.82 25.17 -25.65
CA ALA A 562 4.62 23.95 -25.70
C ALA A 562 5.54 23.82 -24.48
N ALA A 563 6.14 24.92 -24.01
CA ALA A 563 6.93 24.94 -22.79
C ALA A 563 6.10 24.56 -21.56
N LEU A 564 4.90 25.14 -21.39
CA LEU A 564 3.98 24.80 -20.30
C LEU A 564 3.59 23.31 -20.31
N LEU A 565 3.28 22.75 -21.49
CA LEU A 565 2.99 21.32 -21.64
C LEU A 565 4.23 20.45 -21.35
N GLY A 566 5.42 20.90 -21.75
CA GLY A 566 6.69 20.25 -21.44
C GLY A 566 6.97 20.19 -19.94
N PHE A 567 6.78 21.29 -19.22
CA PHE A 567 6.88 21.32 -17.75
C PHE A 567 5.82 20.45 -17.09
N THR A 568 4.60 20.44 -17.61
CA THR A 568 3.53 19.56 -17.12
C THR A 568 3.94 18.08 -17.24
N ALA A 569 4.46 17.67 -18.40
CA ALA A 569 4.96 16.31 -18.61
C ALA A 569 6.16 15.97 -17.71
N LEU A 570 7.07 16.93 -17.49
CA LEU A 570 8.18 16.80 -16.55
C LEU A 570 7.69 16.57 -15.13
N PHE A 571 6.77 17.38 -14.61
CA PHE A 571 6.25 17.23 -13.25
C PHE A 571 5.44 15.94 -13.07
N ILE A 572 4.70 15.50 -14.08
CA ILE A 572 4.04 14.18 -14.07
C ILE A 572 5.09 13.06 -13.98
N SER A 573 6.17 13.14 -14.75
CA SER A 573 7.24 12.14 -14.76
C SER A 573 7.99 12.08 -13.43
N LEU A 574 8.28 13.24 -12.84
CA LEU A 574 8.88 13.34 -11.51
C LEU A 574 7.93 12.84 -10.42
N THR A 575 6.63 13.12 -10.53
CA THR A 575 5.61 12.59 -9.61
C THR A 575 5.54 11.08 -9.69
N PHE A 576 5.61 10.50 -10.90
CA PHE A 576 5.70 9.06 -11.08
C PHE A 576 6.94 8.48 -10.40
N LEU A 577 8.11 9.10 -10.57
CA LEU A 577 9.33 8.65 -9.90
C LEU A 577 9.21 8.75 -8.38
N ALA A 578 8.66 9.84 -7.86
CA ALA A 578 8.43 10.04 -6.44
C ALA A 578 7.51 8.96 -5.87
N VAL A 579 6.34 8.72 -6.48
CA VAL A 579 5.39 7.69 -6.04
C VAL A 579 5.95 6.27 -6.21
N ALA A 580 6.80 6.03 -7.20
CA ALA A 580 7.40 4.71 -7.42
C ALA A 580 8.56 4.39 -6.46
N ARG A 581 9.29 5.40 -5.97
CA ARG A 581 10.53 5.22 -5.20
C ARG A 581 10.44 5.64 -3.74
N ILE A 582 9.62 6.63 -3.41
CA ILE A 582 9.52 7.16 -2.06
C ILE A 582 8.37 6.46 -1.35
N ARG A 583 8.68 5.80 -0.23
CA ARG A 583 7.69 5.22 0.70
C ARG A 583 7.84 5.93 2.03
N PHE A 584 6.78 6.55 2.52
CA PHE A 584 6.84 7.34 3.75
C PHE A 584 6.59 6.51 5.03
N ASN A 585 6.30 5.22 4.86
CA ASN A 585 5.82 4.34 5.93
C ASN A 585 6.84 3.26 6.33
N GLU A 586 8.14 3.59 6.40
CA GLU A 586 9.18 2.67 6.88
C GLU A 586 9.27 2.54 8.42
N ASN A 587 8.51 3.33 9.20
CA ASN A 587 8.58 3.27 10.67
C ASN A 587 7.69 2.19 11.33
N LYS A 588 7.25 1.16 10.59
CA LYS A 588 6.61 -0.05 11.16
C LYS A 588 7.12 -1.37 10.60
N THR A 589 8.18 -1.36 9.80
CA THR A 589 8.93 -2.59 9.54
C THR A 589 10.02 -2.70 10.59
N PRO A 590 10.05 -3.73 11.47
CA PRO A 590 11.29 -4.04 12.16
C PRO A 590 12.40 -4.16 11.10
N PRO A 591 13.62 -3.71 11.38
CA PRO A 591 14.73 -3.88 10.44
C PRO A 591 14.73 -5.34 10.03
N ALA A 592 14.69 -5.61 8.72
CA ALA A 592 14.80 -6.97 8.21
C ALA A 592 15.96 -7.61 8.98
N SER A 593 15.64 -8.54 9.87
CA SER A 593 16.66 -9.27 10.59
C SER A 593 17.45 -9.92 9.49
N ARG A 594 18.69 -9.43 9.29
CA ARG A 594 19.66 -10.16 8.49
C ARG A 594 19.63 -11.55 9.11
N LEU A 595 19.11 -12.53 8.36
CA LEU A 595 19.28 -13.92 8.73
C LEU A 595 20.76 -14.03 9.13
N PRO A 596 21.07 -14.48 10.37
CA PRO A 596 22.46 -14.65 10.74
C PRO A 596 23.12 -15.45 9.62
N PRO A 597 24.30 -15.05 9.12
CA PRO A 597 24.97 -15.78 8.06
C PRO A 597 24.99 -17.25 8.48
N ARG A 598 24.49 -18.14 7.60
CA ARG A 598 24.54 -19.60 7.86
C ARG A 598 25.94 -19.88 8.40
N PRO A 599 26.09 -20.40 9.63
CA PRO A 599 27.42 -20.70 10.14
C PRO A 599 28.08 -21.61 9.11
N PRO A 600 29.33 -21.34 8.69
CA PRO A 600 30.00 -22.18 7.72
C PRO A 600 29.90 -23.60 8.24
N GLN A 601 29.27 -24.50 7.47
CA GLN A 601 29.24 -25.93 7.77
C GLN A 601 30.66 -26.46 7.63
N ARG A 602 31.49 -26.16 8.62
CA ARG A 602 32.84 -26.65 8.75
C ARG A 602 32.88 -27.52 9.99
N ASN A 603 32.63 -28.80 9.75
CA ASN A 603 33.18 -29.90 10.52
C ASN A 603 32.81 -29.93 12.01
N VAL A 604 31.63 -29.42 12.40
CA VAL A 604 31.11 -29.57 13.78
C VAL A 604 30.89 -31.06 14.08
N PHE A 605 30.35 -31.83 13.12
CA PHE A 605 30.21 -33.28 13.25
C PHE A 605 31.56 -33.99 13.37
N GLN A 606 32.59 -33.59 12.62
CA GLN A 606 33.92 -34.18 12.73
C GLN A 606 34.66 -33.77 14.02
N LYS A 607 34.42 -32.56 14.56
CA LYS A 607 34.94 -32.15 15.88
C LYS A 607 34.24 -32.89 17.02
N ALA A 608 32.93 -33.07 16.94
CA ALA A 608 32.16 -33.86 17.91
C ALA A 608 32.57 -35.33 17.87
N VAL A 609 32.71 -35.93 16.69
CA VAL A 609 33.20 -37.31 16.53
C VAL A 609 34.65 -37.46 17.02
N ARG A 610 35.52 -36.47 16.81
CA ARG A 610 36.89 -36.48 17.36
C ARG A 610 36.91 -36.28 18.88
N ALA A 611 36.02 -35.48 19.45
CA ALA A 611 35.90 -35.28 20.90
C ALA A 611 35.38 -36.55 21.59
N VAL A 612 34.35 -37.19 21.01
CA VAL A 612 33.80 -38.48 21.48
C VAL A 612 34.84 -39.60 21.34
N LYS A 613 35.61 -39.63 20.23
CA LYS A 613 36.69 -40.61 20.04
C LYS A 613 37.87 -40.38 21.00
N LYS A 614 38.10 -39.13 21.42
CA LYS A 614 39.12 -38.77 22.41
C LYS A 614 38.68 -39.13 23.83
N GLN A 615 37.39 -38.95 24.16
CA GLN A 615 36.77 -39.39 25.42
C GLN A 615 36.77 -40.91 25.57
N MET A 616 36.42 -41.65 24.50
CA MET A 616 36.50 -43.12 24.54
C MET A 616 37.93 -43.64 24.65
N SER A 617 38.95 -42.93 24.12
CA SER A 617 40.35 -43.32 24.30
C SER A 617 40.96 -42.88 25.65
N SER A 618 40.37 -41.87 26.32
CA SER A 618 40.78 -41.47 27.68
C SER A 618 40.15 -42.35 28.75
N GLU A 619 38.96 -42.91 28.51
CA GLU A 619 38.37 -43.91 29.41
C GLU A 619 39.08 -45.29 29.34
N GLU A 620 39.72 -45.63 28.21
CA GLU A 620 40.60 -46.80 28.14
C GLU A 620 41.98 -46.59 28.79
N LYS A 621 42.42 -45.34 28.99
CA LYS A 621 43.70 -45.01 29.66
C LYS A 621 43.55 -44.61 31.13
N GLY A 622 42.35 -44.25 31.58
CA GLY A 622 42.05 -43.87 32.96
C GLY A 622 41.82 -45.03 33.92
N LYS A 623 42.11 -46.28 33.52
CA LYS A 623 42.02 -47.48 34.37
C LYS A 623 43.37 -47.96 34.94
N GLU A 624 44.44 -47.19 34.79
CA GLU A 624 45.76 -47.53 35.35
C GLU A 624 46.44 -46.45 36.21
N GLU A 625 45.83 -45.28 36.47
CA GLU A 625 46.41 -44.28 37.38
C GLU A 625 45.39 -43.82 38.42
N GLU A 626 45.03 -44.74 39.31
CA GLU A 626 44.53 -44.44 40.64
C GLU A 626 45.75 -44.45 41.58
N GLU A 627 46.44 -43.32 41.74
CA GLU A 627 47.29 -43.05 42.92
C GLU A 627 47.79 -41.58 42.92
N GLY A 628 47.30 -40.78 43.87
CA GLY A 628 48.06 -39.68 44.46
C GLY A 628 47.52 -38.24 44.33
N GLY A 629 47.03 -37.70 45.45
CA GLY A 629 47.49 -36.38 45.93
C GLY A 629 46.50 -35.22 45.90
N GLU A 630 45.89 -34.96 47.06
CA GLU A 630 45.29 -33.68 47.45
C GLU A 630 46.37 -32.59 47.59
N ALA A 631 46.16 -31.40 47.00
CA ALA A 631 46.62 -30.07 47.46
C ALA A 631 46.23 -28.96 46.46
N GLU A 632 46.01 -27.74 46.98
CA GLU A 632 45.84 -26.45 46.27
C GLU A 632 44.44 -26.04 45.77
N GLU A 633 43.49 -25.97 46.70
CA GLU A 633 42.41 -24.97 46.72
C GLU A 633 42.70 -23.94 47.82
N ALA A 634 43.54 -22.95 47.54
CA ALA A 634 43.65 -21.68 48.28
C ALA A 634 44.59 -20.73 47.52
N GLU A 635 44.16 -19.49 47.30
CA GLU A 635 44.90 -18.32 46.73
C GLU A 635 44.57 -17.94 45.27
N ALA A 636 43.43 -17.27 45.05
CA ALA A 636 43.27 -16.25 43.99
C ALA A 636 41.99 -15.38 44.14
N MET A 637 41.55 -15.11 45.38
CA MET A 637 40.73 -13.94 45.70
C MET A 637 41.65 -12.94 46.40
N ILE A 638 41.48 -11.65 46.11
CA ILE A 638 42.23 -10.47 46.57
C ILE A 638 43.27 -9.97 45.56
N GLU A 639 42.80 -9.26 44.54
CA GLU A 639 43.32 -7.92 44.28
C GLU A 639 42.16 -7.02 43.84
N ARG A 640 42.08 -5.88 44.51
CA ARG A 640 40.94 -4.97 44.67
C ARG A 640 41.09 -3.73 43.79
N ASP A 641 39.96 -3.13 43.47
CA ASP A 641 39.67 -1.69 43.56
C ASP A 641 40.79 -0.70 43.19
N ALA A 642 40.73 -0.12 41.99
CA ALA A 642 41.16 1.26 41.72
C ALA A 642 40.75 1.75 40.32
N ALA A 643 39.59 2.40 40.19
CA ALA A 643 39.40 3.62 39.37
C ALA A 643 37.93 4.07 39.40
N ALA A 644 37.71 5.31 39.81
CA ALA A 644 36.46 5.89 40.25
C ALA A 644 35.77 6.80 39.20
N ALA A 645 34.45 6.93 39.35
CA ALA A 645 33.56 8.10 39.25
C ALA A 645 33.81 9.26 38.24
N GLU A 646 32.81 9.47 37.34
CA GLU A 646 32.00 10.68 37.01
C GLU A 646 32.60 12.12 36.96
N PRO A 647 32.07 13.09 36.14
CA PRO A 647 30.70 13.63 36.34
C PRO A 647 29.92 14.22 35.11
N ALA A 648 28.69 14.66 35.42
CA ALA A 648 27.61 15.23 34.62
C ALA A 648 27.79 16.68 34.11
N ALA A 649 26.88 17.11 33.22
CA ALA A 649 26.50 18.52 32.99
C ALA A 649 25.00 18.64 32.64
N ALA A 650 24.35 19.68 33.18
CA ALA A 650 22.92 19.97 33.18
C ALA A 650 22.58 21.25 32.38
N ASP A 651 21.29 21.45 32.06
CA ASP A 651 20.49 22.71 31.95
C ASP A 651 19.30 22.46 30.97
N GLY A 652 18.03 22.84 31.17
CA GLY A 652 17.28 23.51 32.23
C GLY A 652 15.79 23.68 31.80
N ALA A 653 14.89 23.50 32.78
CA ALA A 653 13.51 24.01 33.00
C ALA A 653 12.44 24.18 31.89
N GLU A 654 11.26 23.57 32.06
CA GLU A 654 10.03 24.23 32.58
C GLU A 654 8.90 23.21 32.87
N GLU A 655 8.19 23.42 34.00
CA GLU A 655 7.07 22.61 34.53
C GLU A 655 5.71 23.07 33.97
N ASP A 656 4.78 22.13 33.67
CA ASP A 656 3.39 22.25 34.15
C ASP A 656 2.60 20.91 34.08
N GLY A 657 1.72 20.70 35.06
CA GLY A 657 0.43 20.00 34.92
C GLY A 657 0.39 18.47 34.87
N GLY A 658 0.37 17.82 36.04
CA GLY A 658 0.19 16.38 36.17
C GLY A 658 -1.20 15.82 35.82
N THR A 659 -1.22 14.66 35.18
CA THR A 659 -2.20 13.60 35.46
C THR A 659 -1.47 12.26 35.37
N LYS A 660 -1.22 11.63 36.53
CA LYS A 660 -0.51 10.35 36.64
C LYS A 660 -1.35 9.23 36.01
N ALA A 661 -0.95 8.76 34.82
CA ALA A 661 -1.31 7.43 34.34
C ALA A 661 -0.35 6.40 34.98
N ALA A 662 -0.92 5.31 35.49
CA ALA A 662 -0.19 4.18 36.07
C ALA A 662 0.85 3.63 35.08
N PRO A 663 1.99 3.07 35.55
CA PRO A 663 2.94 2.42 34.67
C PRO A 663 2.27 1.17 34.08
N GLN A 664 1.86 1.27 32.80
CA GLN A 664 1.49 0.10 32.01
C GLN A 664 2.72 -0.80 31.94
N SER A 665 2.64 -1.96 32.60
CA SER A 665 3.57 -3.05 32.40
C SER A 665 3.62 -3.37 30.91
N ARG A 666 4.79 -3.20 30.32
CA ARG A 666 5.07 -3.69 28.96
C ARG A 666 4.97 -5.21 28.99
N VAL A 667 3.80 -5.75 28.66
CA VAL A 667 3.65 -7.17 28.34
C VAL A 667 4.51 -7.44 27.11
N LYS A 668 5.51 -8.32 27.26
CA LYS A 668 6.33 -8.82 26.16
C LYS A 668 5.41 -9.56 25.18
N PHE A 669 5.25 -8.98 23.99
CA PHE A 669 4.47 -9.52 22.89
C PHE A 669 5.11 -10.80 22.32
N THR A 670 4.35 -11.89 22.24
CA THR A 670 4.75 -13.15 21.58
C THR A 670 3.62 -13.59 20.62
N PRO A 671 3.75 -13.36 19.31
CA PRO A 671 2.69 -13.70 18.37
C PRO A 671 2.65 -15.21 18.09
N THR A 672 1.50 -15.84 18.29
CA THR A 672 1.26 -17.22 17.84
C THR A 672 0.74 -17.17 16.41
N THR A 673 1.48 -17.75 15.46
CA THR A 673 1.10 -17.75 14.04
C THR A 673 0.47 -19.10 13.71
N LEU A 674 -0.75 -19.13 13.20
CA LEU A 674 -1.50 -20.34 12.87
C LEU A 674 -1.62 -20.44 11.35
N SER A 675 -1.33 -21.59 10.74
CA SER A 675 -1.34 -21.71 9.28
C SER A 675 -2.22 -22.86 8.80
N PHE A 676 -2.96 -22.63 7.72
CA PHE A 676 -3.64 -23.66 6.94
C PHE A 676 -2.70 -24.17 5.84
N HIS A 677 -2.63 -25.50 5.70
CA HIS A 677 -1.92 -26.30 4.69
C HIS A 677 -0.55 -25.77 4.17
N ASP A 678 0.52 -26.54 4.41
CA ASP A 678 1.87 -26.42 3.85
C ASP A 678 2.37 -25.01 3.51
N LEU A 679 3.14 -24.43 4.44
CA LEU A 679 4.07 -23.33 4.17
C LEU A 679 5.19 -23.83 3.24
N LEU A 680 4.95 -23.74 1.94
CA LEU A 680 5.86 -24.25 0.92
C LEU A 680 5.98 -23.28 -0.25
N TYR A 681 6.90 -22.33 -0.11
CA TYR A 681 7.49 -21.64 -1.25
C TYR A 681 8.96 -21.29 -0.94
N GLU A 682 9.86 -21.68 -1.84
CA GLU A 682 11.22 -21.16 -1.91
C GLU A 682 11.17 -19.64 -2.07
N MET A 683 11.76 -18.91 -1.11
CA MET A 683 12.29 -17.58 -1.41
C MET A 683 13.55 -17.76 -2.27
N CYS A 684 13.39 -17.87 -3.59
CA CYS A 684 14.50 -17.53 -4.47
C CYS A 684 14.77 -16.03 -4.35
N SER A 685 16.01 -15.71 -4.03
CA SER A 685 16.58 -14.38 -3.95
C SER A 685 16.16 -13.46 -5.10
N PHE A 686 15.75 -12.24 -4.76
CA PHE A 686 16.00 -11.06 -5.58
C PHE A 686 17.05 -10.19 -4.88
#